data_AF-A0A1E1VYN2-F1
#
_entry.id   AF-A0A1E1VYN2-F1
#
_cell.length_a   1.000
_cell.length_b   1.000
_cell.length_c   1.000
_cell.angle_alpha   90.00
_cell.angle_beta   90.00
_cell.angle_gamma   90.00
#
_symmetry.space_group_name_H-M   'P 1'
#
loop_
_entity.id
_entity.type
_entity.pdbx_description
1 polymer ?
#
loop_
_entity_poly.entity_id
_entity_poly.type
_entity_poly.pdbx_seq_one_letter_code
_entity_poly.pdbx_strand_id
1 'polypeptide(L)'
;MSAYVSGVDSTKYGFEEENNMNTTKFQLIGSGPKYDGGGIRSSLHGIIYQINLLMLFLKRGLKEHYTFSLASEIDAADKFDDLVFMYQSTDGGTKYRFLQAKSKQENSMKITKNDLLNLTGGDYSIYKYFVSYRHINNNKRAFFKGEYQDFIICTNIDIADSIVDSFDEINYPDPILDFDKAKIASPSKRLKLRNGTELYSQLENILLNKNPDHQKIVQKLGAMAATSTVIQIEPLFTANREWVMERIFDIDSEIKKSNKYYYKLREDFLNPPDAYMKDLNEIFFNTYFEKYSKHKNYFKDSEDVKDVTNVEKKKLSQIEFQLAASFIIRKNKEQKVLTSTEQINTFLEKLVLAVNQPTEDEIKSIVQDEIGEYMNLIDSELVTCKLQTCILDWAKTRQGRFIKNKDCEDFFEDIENQLASCRQTGQTLTRIAKINKLGCFFKDDEMIRHTKYFLEGQKDEKILVVYCDHPLLTEIKILQLKQLSKIDEYIFGDVTDLLDHIDTHVCPLKAFKSRACHQMFIMFNAATELNSEVRSILHKLIDTSVGKRKKRIVLIFPLALQNKFENIDILEGKKYVKIQDTNNTFASLCLQSQKLLLKDAKVIFQGSQTMFGDLYEDKWQNILSGDLLCQLIHRELLIQINNKCNQYDEVGKYYINRSVHRRVVISKEIKLSPDQFQITSSSLVKDLKTDKDIILISDCKDDFDQLCQYAQNIHWLKSVNHELLWQVSKGSVSKLLNYVDRSIYKNSLTQKVDVDDITDIKDKVVIIAAEPGMGKSTFLTNVAMQAIMHDSRKTDNLCIIRVNLRDYCNDFYEWPDKPIPIDEIIKFVCKITKLNVLYSKFARNIDGKIDLRVEKHTNIESLLQTKLFSFLYNEFFHYR
;
A
#
# COMPACT_ATOMS: atom_id res chain seq x y z
N MET A 1 3.79 -6.99 27.41
CA MET A 1 2.62 -6.32 28.02
C MET A 1 2.64 -6.51 29.54
N SER A 2 2.93 -5.47 30.32
CA SER A 2 2.34 -5.19 31.66
C SER A 2 2.75 -3.80 32.22
N ALA A 3 2.89 -2.80 31.36
CA ALA A 3 2.96 -1.38 31.70
C ALA A 3 2.75 -0.61 30.38
N TYR A 4 1.96 0.45 30.37
CA TYR A 4 1.45 1.18 29.18
C TYR A 4 0.17 0.64 28.54
N VAL A 5 -0.88 0.41 29.33
CA VAL A 5 -2.25 0.66 28.88
C VAL A 5 -3.01 1.31 30.03
N SER A 6 -3.00 2.64 30.07
CA SER A 6 -3.98 3.43 30.82
C SER A 6 -4.25 4.69 30.01
N GLY A 7 -5.42 4.73 29.37
CA GLY A 7 -5.95 5.93 28.72
C GLY A 7 -6.08 5.81 27.20
N VAL A 8 -7.03 4.99 26.72
CA VAL A 8 -8.05 5.43 25.75
C VAL A 8 -9.29 4.55 25.96
N ASP A 9 -10.41 5.18 26.30
CA ASP A 9 -11.72 4.56 26.45
C ASP A 9 -12.16 3.84 25.16
N SER A 10 -12.44 2.55 25.28
CA SER A 10 -13.09 1.74 24.25
C SER A 10 -14.59 1.67 24.52
N THR A 11 -15.36 2.71 24.19
CA THR A 11 -16.81 2.59 23.95
C THR A 11 -17.32 3.73 23.08
N LYS A 12 -17.27 3.56 21.77
CA LYS A 12 -18.27 4.00 20.77
C LYS A 12 -17.67 3.79 19.40
N TYR A 13 -18.35 3.00 18.59
CA TYR A 13 -18.40 2.95 17.12
C TYR A 13 -18.62 1.49 16.73
N GLY A 14 -19.89 1.11 16.76
CA GLY A 14 -20.38 -0.04 16.04
C GLY A 14 -20.19 0.19 14.54
N PHE A 15 -19.77 -0.86 13.87
CA PHE A 15 -19.84 -0.96 12.42
C PHE A 15 -21.31 -1.11 12.03
N GLU A 16 -21.87 -0.10 11.36
CA GLU A 16 -22.97 -0.29 10.44
C GLU A 16 -22.52 0.24 9.08
N GLU A 17 -22.61 -0.64 8.09
CA GLU A 17 -22.46 -0.35 6.67
C GLU A 17 -23.57 0.60 6.25
N GLU A 18 -23.24 1.79 5.71
CA GLU A 18 -24.09 2.45 4.73
C GLU A 18 -23.34 3.56 3.98
N ASN A 19 -23.58 3.58 2.67
CA ASN A 19 -23.04 4.50 1.68
C ASN A 19 -23.38 5.97 2.01
N ASN A 20 -22.36 6.83 2.14
CA ASN A 20 -22.32 8.24 1.68
C ASN A 20 -21.09 8.95 2.27
N MET A 21 -19.96 8.97 1.53
CA MET A 21 -18.86 9.87 1.85
C MET A 21 -19.21 11.30 1.40
N ASN A 22 -19.93 12.03 2.25
CA ASN A 22 -19.90 13.49 2.23
C ASN A 22 -18.60 13.94 2.89
N THR A 23 -17.71 14.54 2.09
CA THR A 23 -16.51 15.23 2.55
C THR A 23 -16.90 16.38 3.46
N THR A 24 -16.84 16.15 4.77
CA THR A 24 -17.11 17.19 5.77
C THR A 24 -15.88 18.09 5.84
N LYS A 25 -15.85 19.17 5.05
CA LYS A 25 -14.90 20.28 5.23
C LYS A 25 -15.05 20.78 6.67
N PHE A 26 -13.99 20.69 7.47
CA PHE A 26 -13.91 21.37 8.77
C PHE A 26 -14.10 22.88 8.55
N GLN A 27 -15.32 23.38 8.74
CA GLN A 27 -15.59 24.81 8.80
C GLN A 27 -15.09 25.32 10.15
N LEU A 28 -13.95 26.01 10.15
CA LEU A 28 -13.58 26.93 11.23
C LEU A 28 -14.60 28.08 11.24
N ILE A 29 -15.63 27.97 12.08
CA ILE A 29 -16.59 29.04 12.32
C ILE A 29 -15.91 30.08 13.21
N GLY A 30 -15.31 31.09 12.59
CA GLY A 30 -14.88 32.32 13.24
C GLY A 30 -15.89 33.43 12.98
N SER A 31 -16.94 33.54 13.79
CA SER A 31 -17.88 34.68 13.77
C SER A 31 -17.33 35.88 14.55
N GLY A 32 -16.07 36.23 14.30
CA GLY A 32 -15.42 37.41 14.87
C GLY A 32 -15.63 38.66 14.01
N PRO A 33 -15.47 39.88 14.57
CA PRO A 33 -15.52 41.10 13.79
C PRO A 33 -14.48 41.08 12.66
N LYS A 34 -14.91 41.40 11.43
CA LYS A 34 -14.04 41.53 10.28
C LYS A 34 -13.15 42.77 10.45
N TYR A 35 -11.86 42.63 10.19
CA TYR A 35 -10.89 43.71 10.15
C TYR A 35 -10.06 43.60 8.87
N ASP A 36 -9.58 44.73 8.36
CA ASP A 36 -8.75 44.76 7.16
C ASP A 36 -7.38 44.11 7.46
N GLY A 37 -7.12 42.99 6.79
CA GLY A 37 -5.82 42.32 6.86
C GLY A 37 -4.88 42.86 5.79
N GLY A 38 -3.93 43.72 6.16
CA GLY A 38 -2.95 44.30 5.24
C GLY A 38 -1.70 43.45 5.01
N GLY A 39 -0.84 43.92 4.10
CA GLY A 39 0.57 43.53 3.92
C GLY A 39 0.83 42.07 3.58
N ILE A 40 0.82 41.20 4.59
CA ILE A 40 1.14 39.78 4.45
C ILE A 40 0.10 39.04 3.61
N ARG A 41 -1.20 39.34 3.77
CA ARG A 41 -2.26 38.70 2.97
C ARG A 41 -2.15 39.00 1.49
N SER A 42 -1.94 40.27 1.13
CA SER A 42 -1.76 40.69 -0.27
C SER A 42 -0.49 40.12 -0.89
N SER A 43 0.60 40.04 -0.12
CA SER A 43 1.86 39.43 -0.59
C SER A 43 1.73 37.92 -0.78
N LEU A 44 1.08 37.21 0.14
CA LEU A 44 0.85 35.77 0.02
C LEU A 44 -0.04 35.43 -1.19
N HIS A 45 -1.08 36.23 -1.43
CA HIS A 45 -1.96 36.09 -2.60
C HIS A 45 -1.17 36.12 -3.92
N GLY A 46 -0.32 37.16 -4.08
CA GLY A 46 0.54 37.27 -5.27
C GLY A 46 1.49 36.08 -5.43
N ILE A 47 2.13 35.65 -4.34
CA ILE A 47 3.07 34.52 -4.33
C ILE A 47 2.36 33.20 -4.68
N ILE A 48 1.19 32.92 -4.11
CA ILE A 48 0.44 31.69 -4.40
C ILE A 48 -0.02 31.68 -5.85
N TYR A 49 -0.51 32.81 -6.36
CA TYR A 49 -0.88 32.95 -7.77
C TYR A 49 0.30 32.66 -8.72
N GLN A 50 1.49 33.22 -8.43
CA GLN A 50 2.73 32.96 -9.17
C GLN A 50 3.10 31.46 -9.14
N ILE A 51 3.03 30.81 -7.97
CA ILE A 51 3.32 29.37 -7.85
C ILE A 51 2.33 28.53 -8.65
N ASN A 52 1.05 28.88 -8.65
CA ASN A 52 0.02 28.18 -9.42
C ASN A 52 0.28 28.32 -10.92
N LEU A 53 0.71 29.50 -11.40
CA LEU A 53 1.16 29.69 -12.78
C LEU A 53 2.41 28.86 -13.11
N LEU A 54 3.40 28.79 -12.22
CA LEU A 54 4.57 27.94 -12.41
C LEU A 54 4.18 26.46 -12.54
N MET A 55 3.29 25.95 -11.69
CA MET A 55 2.74 24.59 -11.80
C MET A 55 2.06 24.36 -13.14
N LEU A 56 1.25 25.32 -13.59
CA LEU A 56 0.54 25.26 -14.86
C LEU A 56 1.52 25.19 -16.05
N PHE A 57 2.53 26.06 -16.08
CA PHE A 57 3.56 26.06 -17.13
C PHE A 57 4.36 24.76 -17.16
N LEU A 58 4.71 24.21 -16.00
CA LEU A 58 5.37 22.91 -15.92
C LEU A 58 4.49 21.79 -16.49
N LYS A 59 3.24 21.73 -16.05
CA LYS A 59 2.30 20.67 -16.42
C LYS A 59 1.95 20.71 -17.91
N ARG A 60 1.61 21.89 -18.42
CA ARG A 60 1.24 22.08 -19.83
C ARG A 60 2.45 22.04 -20.75
N GLY A 61 3.62 22.53 -20.32
CA GLY A 61 4.86 22.37 -21.07
C GLY A 61 5.25 20.91 -21.30
N LEU A 62 5.03 20.04 -20.30
CA LEU A 62 5.19 18.59 -20.47
C LEU A 62 4.13 17.98 -21.39
N LYS A 63 2.85 18.39 -21.25
CA LYS A 63 1.74 17.91 -22.08
C LYS A 63 1.97 18.20 -23.58
N GLU A 64 2.52 19.36 -23.89
CA GLU A 64 2.87 19.78 -25.25
C GLU A 64 4.22 19.22 -25.74
N HIS A 65 4.88 18.37 -24.95
CA HIS A 65 6.19 17.78 -25.27
C HIS A 65 7.28 18.81 -25.60
N TYR A 66 7.21 20.01 -25.02
CA TYR A 66 8.24 21.03 -25.23
C TYR A 66 9.53 20.67 -24.52
N THR A 67 10.68 20.80 -25.19
CA THR A 67 11.98 20.88 -24.49
C THR A 67 12.12 22.27 -23.89
N PHE A 68 11.87 22.41 -22.59
CA PHE A 68 11.78 23.69 -21.90
C PHE A 68 12.74 23.84 -20.70
N SER A 69 12.90 25.09 -20.28
CA SER A 69 13.49 25.51 -19.01
C SER A 69 12.65 26.63 -18.43
N LEU A 70 12.12 26.41 -17.22
CA LEU A 70 11.32 27.36 -16.47
C LEU A 70 12.17 27.97 -15.36
N ALA A 71 12.04 29.27 -15.14
CA ALA A 71 12.65 29.94 -14.02
C ALA A 71 11.77 31.07 -13.49
N SER A 72 12.11 31.52 -12.30
CA SER A 72 11.41 32.55 -11.54
C SER A 72 12.46 33.35 -10.75
N GLU A 73 12.17 34.61 -10.43
CA GLU A 73 13.05 35.55 -9.72
C GLU A 73 14.44 35.68 -10.39
N ILE A 74 14.49 35.74 -11.73
CA ILE A 74 15.74 35.99 -12.46
C ILE A 74 16.00 37.49 -12.51
N ASP A 75 17.04 37.96 -11.81
CA ASP A 75 17.49 39.37 -11.86
C ASP A 75 17.66 39.91 -13.29
N ALA A 76 18.18 39.09 -14.21
CA ALA A 76 18.38 39.47 -15.61
C ALA A 76 17.06 39.71 -16.38
N ALA A 77 15.94 39.17 -15.90
CA ALA A 77 14.59 39.36 -16.44
C ALA A 77 13.87 40.60 -15.86
N ASP A 78 14.50 41.30 -14.91
CA ASP A 78 14.06 42.58 -14.33
C ASP A 78 12.60 42.62 -13.85
N LYS A 79 11.64 43.15 -14.62
CA LYS A 79 10.22 43.21 -14.22
C LYS A 79 9.38 42.08 -14.80
N PHE A 80 10.00 41.14 -15.49
CA PHE A 80 9.36 39.92 -15.97
C PHE A 80 10.05 38.69 -15.38
N ASP A 81 10.47 38.83 -14.12
CA ASP A 81 11.18 37.85 -13.33
C ASP A 81 10.25 36.84 -12.67
N ASP A 82 8.95 37.14 -12.48
CA ASP A 82 7.99 36.20 -11.89
C ASP A 82 8.00 34.84 -12.60
N LEU A 83 8.05 34.83 -13.94
CA LEU A 83 8.12 33.61 -14.73
C LEU A 83 8.83 33.83 -16.08
N VAL A 84 9.90 33.07 -16.31
CA VAL A 84 10.60 33.00 -17.61
C VAL A 84 10.51 31.58 -18.15
N PHE A 85 9.82 31.40 -19.27
CA PHE A 85 9.68 30.11 -19.93
C PHE A 85 10.47 30.09 -21.23
N MET A 86 11.56 29.32 -21.24
CA MET A 86 12.38 29.08 -22.42
C MET A 86 12.01 27.73 -23.01
N TYR A 87 11.78 27.63 -24.32
CA TYR A 87 11.49 26.35 -24.97
C TYR A 87 12.04 26.28 -26.39
N GLN A 88 12.27 25.06 -26.89
CA GLN A 88 12.60 24.82 -28.28
C GLN A 88 11.31 24.77 -29.11
N SER A 89 11.18 25.66 -30.09
CA SER A 89 10.08 25.64 -31.03
C SER A 89 10.26 24.55 -32.09
N THR A 90 9.16 24.21 -32.76
CA THR A 90 9.10 23.18 -33.80
C THR A 90 9.98 23.49 -35.03
N ASP A 91 10.35 24.75 -35.22
CA ASP A 91 11.30 25.24 -36.24
C ASP A 91 12.78 25.10 -35.81
N GLY A 92 13.05 24.55 -34.62
CA GLY A 92 14.40 24.37 -34.06
C GLY A 92 14.97 25.59 -33.36
N GLY A 93 14.25 26.72 -33.32
CA GLY A 93 14.63 27.94 -32.62
C GLY A 93 14.47 27.82 -31.10
N THR A 94 15.25 28.60 -30.34
CA THR A 94 14.99 28.80 -28.90
C THR A 94 14.13 30.05 -28.71
N LYS A 95 12.98 29.89 -28.06
CA LYS A 95 12.03 30.96 -27.77
C LYS A 95 11.93 31.23 -26.27
N TYR A 96 11.70 32.50 -25.94
CA TYR A 96 11.52 32.98 -24.58
C TYR A 96 10.17 33.67 -24.43
N ARG A 97 9.43 33.28 -23.39
CA ARG A 97 8.24 33.98 -22.91
C ARG A 97 8.56 34.55 -21.54
N PHE A 98 8.37 35.86 -21.40
CA PHE A 98 8.62 36.60 -20.17
C PHE A 98 7.27 36.99 -19.59
N LEU A 99 6.99 36.65 -18.34
CA LEU A 99 5.68 36.87 -17.73
C LEU A 99 5.83 37.56 -16.38
N GLN A 100 5.04 38.62 -16.18
CA GLN A 100 4.75 39.22 -14.88
C GLN A 100 3.32 38.85 -14.50
N ALA A 101 3.16 38.24 -13.33
CA ALA A 101 1.91 37.85 -12.73
C ALA A 101 1.34 38.99 -11.88
N LYS A 102 0.08 39.35 -12.11
CA LYS A 102 -0.64 40.39 -11.38
C LYS A 102 -2.04 39.93 -11.03
N SER A 103 -2.22 39.43 -9.81
CA SER A 103 -3.54 39.02 -9.31
C SER A 103 -4.13 40.09 -8.38
N LYS A 104 -5.40 40.43 -8.59
CA LYS A 104 -6.20 41.30 -7.73
C LYS A 104 -7.24 40.48 -6.98
N GLN A 105 -7.46 40.79 -5.70
CA GLN A 105 -8.49 40.13 -4.90
C GLN A 105 -9.91 40.59 -5.30
N GLU A 106 -10.06 41.84 -5.75
CA GLU A 106 -11.32 42.36 -6.29
C GLU A 106 -11.31 42.34 -7.82
N ASN A 107 -12.14 41.47 -8.40
CA ASN A 107 -12.27 41.32 -9.85
C ASN A 107 -13.06 42.45 -10.53
N SER A 108 -13.68 43.37 -9.77
CA SER A 108 -14.44 44.50 -10.33
C SER A 108 -13.56 45.63 -10.86
N MET A 109 -12.28 45.65 -10.48
CA MET A 109 -11.34 46.63 -11.03
C MET A 109 -11.07 46.32 -12.50
N LYS A 110 -10.87 47.36 -13.31
CA LYS A 110 -10.47 47.24 -14.72
C LYS A 110 -9.23 48.08 -14.95
N ILE A 111 -8.36 47.64 -15.86
CA ILE A 111 -7.17 48.40 -16.27
C ILE A 111 -7.61 49.60 -17.09
N THR A 112 -7.24 50.80 -16.67
CA THR A 112 -7.64 52.05 -17.33
C THR A 112 -6.54 52.61 -18.23
N LYS A 113 -6.90 53.59 -19.09
CA LYS A 113 -5.94 54.36 -19.90
C LYS A 113 -4.83 54.96 -19.03
N ASN A 114 -5.18 55.51 -17.87
CA ASN A 114 -4.23 56.16 -16.98
C ASN A 114 -3.23 55.16 -16.38
N ASP A 115 -3.65 53.93 -16.10
CA ASP A 115 -2.76 52.89 -15.58
C ASP A 115 -1.65 52.54 -16.58
N LEU A 116 -2.01 52.43 -17.87
CA LEU A 116 -1.07 52.11 -18.95
C LEU A 116 -0.09 53.26 -19.23
N LEU A 117 -0.57 54.51 -19.18
CA LEU A 117 0.20 55.72 -19.45
C LEU A 117 1.00 56.25 -18.24
N ASN A 118 0.87 55.62 -17.07
CA ASN A 118 1.49 56.10 -15.83
C ASN A 118 3.02 56.06 -15.90
N LEU A 119 3.66 57.23 -15.75
CA LEU A 119 5.12 57.40 -15.76
C LEU A 119 5.78 57.23 -14.39
N THR A 120 5.01 57.33 -13.30
CA THR A 120 5.51 57.26 -11.92
C THR A 120 5.67 55.83 -11.40
N GLY A 121 5.30 54.84 -12.22
CA GLY A 121 5.26 53.44 -11.86
C GLY A 121 3.88 53.00 -11.36
N GLY A 122 3.52 51.77 -11.69
CA GLY A 122 2.25 51.13 -11.36
C GLY A 122 2.24 49.69 -11.86
N ASP A 123 1.27 48.89 -11.42
CA ASP A 123 1.19 47.47 -11.79
C ASP A 123 1.07 47.23 -13.30
N TYR A 124 0.45 48.16 -14.03
CA TYR A 124 0.19 48.06 -15.46
C TYR A 124 0.88 49.15 -16.30
N SER A 125 1.82 49.90 -15.71
CA SER A 125 2.57 50.95 -16.40
C SER A 125 3.40 50.36 -17.56
N ILE A 126 3.03 50.68 -18.80
CA ILE A 126 3.76 50.18 -19.98
C ILE A 126 5.17 50.77 -20.00
N TYR A 127 5.34 52.00 -19.51
CA TYR A 127 6.66 52.62 -19.35
C TYR A 127 7.61 51.77 -18.49
N LYS A 128 7.14 51.30 -17.31
CA LYS A 128 7.90 50.43 -16.41
C LYS A 128 8.38 49.16 -17.15
N TYR A 129 7.50 48.52 -17.91
CA TYR A 129 7.81 47.28 -18.62
C TYR A 129 8.69 47.51 -19.85
N PHE A 130 8.58 48.66 -20.54
CA PHE A 130 9.47 49.01 -21.63
C PHE A 130 10.92 49.24 -21.16
N VAL A 131 11.10 49.91 -20.02
CA VAL A 131 12.43 50.06 -19.40
C VAL A 131 13.00 48.67 -19.10
N SER A 132 12.20 47.78 -18.52
CA SER A 132 12.61 46.40 -18.27
C SER A 132 12.96 45.63 -19.55
N TYR A 133 12.17 45.74 -20.60
CA TYR A 133 12.47 45.17 -21.92
C TYR A 133 13.84 45.61 -22.45
N ARG A 134 14.17 46.90 -22.31
CA ARG A 134 15.49 47.42 -22.71
C ARG A 134 16.63 46.80 -21.89
N HIS A 135 16.44 46.64 -20.58
CA HIS A 135 17.42 45.93 -19.74
C HIS A 135 17.63 44.48 -20.20
N ILE A 136 16.54 43.75 -20.45
CA ILE A 136 16.57 42.36 -20.93
C ILE A 136 17.27 42.27 -22.30
N ASN A 137 16.93 43.15 -23.24
CA ASN A 137 17.50 43.16 -24.58
C ASN A 137 19.01 43.51 -24.58
N ASN A 138 19.45 44.37 -23.67
CA ASN A 138 20.87 44.64 -23.47
C ASN A 138 21.60 43.43 -22.85
N ASN A 139 20.92 42.68 -21.98
CA ASN A 139 21.43 41.43 -21.40
C ASN A 139 21.37 40.23 -22.37
N LYS A 140 20.66 40.35 -23.51
CA LYS A 140 20.44 39.29 -24.50
C LYS A 140 21.70 38.54 -24.91
N ARG A 141 22.81 39.26 -25.11
CA ARG A 141 24.08 38.65 -25.54
C ARG A 141 24.76 37.84 -24.44
N ALA A 142 24.50 38.18 -23.18
CA ALA A 142 25.12 37.55 -22.02
C ALA A 142 24.29 36.36 -21.49
N PHE A 143 22.95 36.48 -21.46
CA PHE A 143 22.09 35.52 -20.76
C PHE A 143 21.01 34.88 -21.65
N PHE A 144 20.16 35.67 -22.33
CA PHE A 144 19.03 35.14 -23.11
C PHE A 144 19.34 35.01 -24.61
N LYS A 145 19.89 33.85 -25.02
CA LYS A 145 20.35 33.62 -26.41
C LYS A 145 19.27 32.97 -27.29
N GLY A 146 18.25 33.75 -27.67
CA GLY A 146 17.22 33.29 -28.61
C GLY A 146 16.21 34.38 -28.99
N GLU A 147 15.07 33.95 -29.53
CA GLU A 147 13.97 34.82 -29.92
C GLU A 147 13.07 35.12 -28.73
N TYR A 148 12.71 36.39 -28.54
CA TYR A 148 11.70 36.77 -27.56
C TYR A 148 10.33 36.65 -28.23
N GLN A 149 9.53 35.68 -27.82
CA GLN A 149 8.21 35.41 -28.36
C GLN A 149 7.22 36.48 -27.87
N ASP A 150 7.14 36.68 -26.56
CA ASP A 150 6.24 37.64 -25.94
C ASP A 150 6.72 38.13 -24.56
N PHE A 151 6.22 39.31 -24.19
CA PHE A 151 6.31 39.91 -22.86
C PHE A 151 4.88 40.03 -22.33
N ILE A 152 4.53 39.21 -21.36
CA ILE A 152 3.16 38.99 -20.91
C ILE A 152 2.93 39.66 -19.56
N ILE A 153 1.89 40.47 -19.48
CA ILE A 153 1.32 40.88 -18.19
C ILE A 153 0.06 40.03 -17.99
N CYS A 154 0.14 39.08 -17.06
CA CYS A 154 -0.89 38.09 -16.79
C CYS A 154 -1.73 38.50 -15.59
N THR A 155 -3.02 38.73 -15.79
CA THR A 155 -3.90 39.30 -14.75
C THR A 155 -5.34 38.82 -14.84
N ASN A 156 -6.00 38.73 -13.70
CA ASN A 156 -7.37 38.24 -13.58
C ASN A 156 -8.45 39.31 -13.81
N ILE A 157 -8.05 40.58 -14.01
CA ILE A 157 -8.97 41.68 -14.30
C ILE A 157 -9.01 42.02 -15.80
N ASP A 158 -10.11 42.61 -16.25
CA ASP A 158 -10.28 43.06 -17.65
C ASP A 158 -9.73 44.49 -17.86
N ILE A 159 -9.74 44.94 -19.12
CA ILE A 159 -9.51 46.34 -19.50
C ILE A 159 -10.81 47.16 -19.48
N ALA A 160 -10.69 48.47 -19.25
CA ALA A 160 -11.81 49.40 -19.27
C ALA A 160 -12.42 49.53 -20.67
N ASP A 161 -13.75 49.63 -20.75
CA ASP A 161 -14.49 49.68 -22.02
C ASP A 161 -14.03 50.86 -22.89
N SER A 162 -13.57 51.96 -22.27
CA SER A 162 -13.00 53.13 -22.93
C SER A 162 -11.73 52.89 -23.74
N ILE A 163 -11.04 51.76 -23.54
CA ILE A 163 -9.79 51.43 -24.24
C ILE A 163 -9.84 50.12 -25.02
N VAL A 164 -10.97 49.39 -25.01
CA VAL A 164 -11.10 48.09 -25.69
C VAL A 164 -10.78 48.19 -27.19
N ASP A 165 -11.26 49.23 -27.86
CA ASP A 165 -11.01 49.45 -29.30
C ASP A 165 -9.55 49.74 -29.64
N SER A 166 -8.71 49.98 -28.64
CA SER A 166 -7.26 50.14 -28.80
C SER A 166 -6.51 48.80 -28.87
N PHE A 167 -7.19 47.68 -28.70
CA PHE A 167 -6.58 46.35 -28.66
C PHE A 167 -7.19 45.40 -29.70
N ASP A 168 -6.35 44.49 -30.19
CA ASP A 168 -6.75 43.32 -30.96
C ASP A 168 -6.66 42.07 -30.08
N GLU A 169 -7.72 41.25 -30.10
CA GLU A 169 -7.71 39.95 -29.43
C GLU A 169 -6.89 38.94 -30.24
N ILE A 170 -6.00 38.23 -29.55
CA ILE A 170 -5.19 37.17 -30.10
C ILE A 170 -6.05 35.90 -30.20
N ASN A 171 -6.48 35.56 -31.42
CA ASN A 171 -7.40 34.46 -31.67
C ASN A 171 -6.73 33.10 -31.97
N TYR A 172 -5.39 33.03 -32.01
CA TYR A 172 -4.70 31.75 -32.18
C TYR A 172 -4.49 31.07 -30.82
N PRO A 173 -4.58 29.73 -30.75
CA PRO A 173 -4.49 29.02 -29.49
C PRO A 173 -3.10 29.15 -28.85
N ASP A 174 -3.06 29.22 -27.53
CA ASP A 174 -1.89 29.15 -26.68
C ASP A 174 -2.07 28.00 -25.70
N PRO A 175 -1.28 26.93 -25.88
CA PRO A 175 -1.50 25.71 -25.12
C PRO A 175 -1.15 25.84 -23.65
N ILE A 176 -0.56 26.96 -23.21
CA ILE A 176 -0.22 27.20 -21.81
C ILE A 176 -1.23 28.13 -21.14
N LEU A 177 -1.66 29.21 -21.80
CA LEU A 177 -2.50 30.26 -21.19
C LEU A 177 -3.94 30.31 -21.71
N ASP A 178 -4.37 29.36 -22.54
CA ASP A 178 -5.79 29.22 -22.87
C ASP A 178 -6.51 28.34 -21.84
N PHE A 179 -7.70 28.75 -21.42
CA PHE A 179 -8.47 28.07 -20.38
C PHE A 179 -9.85 27.64 -20.90
N ASP A 180 -10.35 26.53 -20.38
CA ASP A 180 -11.70 26.07 -20.68
C ASP A 180 -12.73 27.06 -20.10
N LYS A 181 -13.60 27.57 -20.97
CA LYS A 181 -14.67 28.51 -20.61
C LYS A 181 -15.62 27.94 -19.54
N ALA A 182 -15.73 26.62 -19.43
CA ALA A 182 -16.54 25.98 -18.39
C ALA A 182 -15.92 26.05 -16.99
N LYS A 183 -14.60 26.29 -16.90
CA LYS A 183 -13.83 26.27 -15.63
C LYS A 183 -13.50 27.65 -15.07
N ILE A 184 -13.91 28.72 -15.75
CA ILE A 184 -13.55 30.11 -15.40
C ILE A 184 -14.78 31.01 -15.45
N ALA A 185 -14.85 32.00 -14.54
CA ALA A 185 -15.99 32.93 -14.46
C ALA A 185 -16.13 33.83 -15.69
N SER A 186 -15.01 34.21 -16.31
CA SER A 186 -14.96 35.08 -17.48
C SER A 186 -14.04 34.50 -18.54
N PRO A 187 -14.36 34.60 -19.84
CA PRO A 187 -13.46 34.15 -20.90
C PRO A 187 -12.12 34.87 -20.82
N SER A 188 -11.06 34.09 -20.63
CA SER A 188 -9.69 34.58 -20.67
C SER A 188 -9.37 35.13 -22.06
N LYS A 189 -8.77 36.32 -22.13
CA LYS A 189 -8.39 36.97 -23.38
C LYS A 189 -6.91 37.29 -23.39
N ARG A 190 -6.30 37.26 -24.56
CA ARG A 190 -4.94 37.78 -24.78
C ARG A 190 -5.05 38.92 -25.77
N LEU A 191 -4.55 40.09 -25.39
CA LEU A 191 -4.73 41.33 -26.12
C LEU A 191 -3.38 41.90 -26.56
N LYS A 192 -3.31 42.37 -27.80
CA LYS A 192 -2.21 43.18 -28.33
C LYS A 192 -2.67 44.59 -28.61
N LEU A 193 -1.79 45.56 -28.40
CA LEU A 193 -2.09 46.94 -28.73
C LEU A 193 -2.18 47.12 -30.25
N ARG A 194 -3.29 47.66 -30.74
CA ARG A 194 -3.51 47.90 -32.16
C ARG A 194 -2.70 49.10 -32.62
N ASN A 195 -1.87 48.90 -33.64
CA ASN A 195 -1.08 49.97 -34.26
C ASN A 195 -2.01 51.03 -34.90
N GLY A 196 -1.62 52.30 -34.82
CA GLY A 196 -2.36 53.43 -35.39
C GLY A 196 -3.50 53.97 -34.53
N THR A 197 -3.71 53.43 -33.34
CA THR A 197 -4.71 53.95 -32.39
C THR A 197 -4.18 55.15 -31.61
N GLU A 198 -5.07 55.98 -31.07
CA GLU A 198 -4.69 57.15 -30.24
C GLU A 198 -3.84 56.72 -29.04
N LEU A 199 -4.21 55.61 -28.39
CA LEU A 199 -3.45 55.05 -27.27
C LEU A 199 -2.04 54.62 -27.69
N TYR A 200 -1.89 54.01 -28.88
CA TYR A 200 -0.59 53.63 -29.43
C TYR A 200 0.31 54.85 -29.62
N SER A 201 -0.18 55.89 -30.29
CA SER A 201 0.59 57.12 -30.52
C SER A 201 0.95 57.84 -29.21
N GLN A 202 0.06 57.81 -28.22
CA GLN A 202 0.35 58.37 -26.89
C GLN A 202 1.44 57.58 -26.17
N LEU A 203 1.39 56.25 -26.19
CA LEU A 203 2.42 55.40 -25.63
C LEU A 203 3.76 55.62 -26.35
N GLU A 204 3.78 55.61 -27.67
CA GLU A 204 4.99 55.86 -28.47
C GLU A 204 5.61 57.22 -28.10
N ASN A 205 4.80 58.28 -28.04
CA ASN A 205 5.27 59.61 -27.64
C ASN A 205 5.77 59.64 -26.18
N ILE A 206 5.10 58.94 -25.27
CA ILE A 206 5.51 58.88 -23.86
C ILE A 206 6.85 58.14 -23.72
N LEU A 207 6.99 56.99 -24.37
CA LEU A 207 8.20 56.16 -24.32
C LEU A 207 9.40 56.86 -25.00
N LEU A 208 9.15 57.66 -26.04
CA LEU A 208 10.19 58.38 -26.78
C LEU A 208 10.56 59.73 -26.14
N ASN A 209 9.56 60.55 -25.81
CA ASN A 209 9.72 61.98 -25.48
C ASN A 209 9.27 62.36 -24.06
N LYS A 210 8.78 61.43 -23.23
CA LYS A 210 8.44 61.74 -21.83
C LYS A 210 9.08 60.78 -20.84
N ASN A 211 10.15 60.11 -21.26
CA ASN A 211 10.87 59.15 -20.45
C ASN A 211 11.62 59.88 -19.29
N PRO A 212 11.20 59.70 -18.02
CA PRO A 212 11.86 60.33 -16.87
C PRO A 212 13.33 59.96 -16.72
N ASP A 213 13.75 58.80 -17.23
CA ASP A 213 15.15 58.38 -17.18
C ASP A 213 16.04 59.23 -18.09
N HIS A 214 15.50 59.76 -19.19
CA HIS A 214 16.23 60.72 -20.03
C HIS A 214 16.57 61.99 -19.24
N GLN A 215 15.64 62.50 -18.42
CA GLN A 215 15.90 63.64 -17.55
C GLN A 215 16.99 63.32 -16.52
N LYS A 216 16.91 62.18 -15.83
CA LYS A 216 17.93 61.74 -14.86
C LYS A 216 19.31 61.60 -15.50
N ILE A 217 19.38 61.01 -16.70
CA ILE A 217 20.63 60.88 -17.47
C ILE A 217 21.21 62.25 -17.76
N VAL A 218 20.38 63.17 -18.25
CA VAL A 218 20.80 64.52 -18.62
C VAL A 218 21.25 65.33 -17.40
N GLN A 219 20.57 65.20 -16.26
CA GLN A 219 21.03 65.77 -14.98
C GLN A 219 22.42 65.25 -14.61
N LYS A 220 22.63 63.92 -14.68
CA LYS A 220 23.94 63.32 -14.40
C LYS A 220 25.01 63.85 -15.34
N LEU A 221 24.73 63.93 -16.64
CA LEU A 221 25.66 64.47 -17.62
C LEU A 221 26.01 65.94 -17.36
N GLY A 222 25.02 66.77 -17.00
CA GLY A 222 25.24 68.17 -16.63
C GLY A 222 26.14 68.30 -15.39
N ALA A 223 25.87 67.51 -14.35
CA ALA A 223 26.71 67.47 -13.16
C ALA A 223 28.16 67.07 -13.48
N MET A 224 28.35 66.13 -14.41
CA MET A 224 29.67 65.66 -14.83
C MET A 224 30.44 66.67 -15.66
N ALA A 225 29.75 67.39 -16.55
CA ALA A 225 30.34 68.45 -17.37
C ALA A 225 30.95 69.55 -16.49
N ALA A 226 30.39 69.78 -15.30
CA ALA A 226 30.88 70.76 -14.34
C ALA A 226 32.16 70.33 -13.60
N THR A 227 32.49 69.03 -13.57
CA THR A 227 33.58 68.46 -12.75
C THR A 227 34.64 67.70 -13.55
N SER A 228 34.50 67.57 -14.88
CA SER A 228 35.44 66.87 -15.78
C SER A 228 35.78 65.43 -15.37
N THR A 229 34.76 64.58 -15.20
CA THR A 229 34.89 63.17 -14.75
C THR A 229 34.41 62.13 -15.78
N VAL A 230 34.82 60.86 -15.65
CA VAL A 230 34.45 59.72 -16.55
C VAL A 230 33.02 59.22 -16.32
N ILE A 231 32.27 58.92 -17.39
CA ILE A 231 30.89 58.37 -17.29
C ILE A 231 30.94 56.97 -16.70
N GLN A 232 30.37 56.81 -15.52
CA GLN A 232 30.16 55.49 -14.90
C GLN A 232 29.02 54.77 -15.62
N ILE A 233 29.27 53.51 -16.02
CA ILE A 233 28.24 52.68 -16.64
C ILE A 233 27.29 52.21 -15.54
N GLU A 234 26.14 52.86 -15.44
CA GLU A 234 25.04 52.41 -14.61
C GLU A 234 23.97 51.68 -15.45
N PRO A 235 23.08 50.87 -14.84
CA PRO A 235 21.98 50.22 -15.54
C PRO A 235 21.14 51.20 -16.37
N LEU A 236 20.86 52.39 -15.82
CA LEU A 236 20.11 53.47 -16.46
C LEU A 236 20.72 53.92 -17.80
N PHE A 237 22.04 54.13 -17.79
CA PHE A 237 22.84 54.52 -18.94
C PHE A 237 22.93 53.42 -19.98
N THR A 238 22.97 52.15 -19.54
CA THR A 238 23.00 50.98 -20.41
C THR A 238 21.67 50.80 -21.12
N ALA A 239 20.55 50.90 -20.40
CA ALA A 239 19.19 50.80 -20.94
C ALA A 239 18.88 51.83 -22.02
N ASN A 240 19.42 53.04 -21.91
CA ASN A 240 19.16 54.14 -22.83
C ASN A 240 20.36 54.50 -23.71
N ARG A 241 21.32 53.57 -23.84
CA ARG A 241 22.59 53.80 -24.54
C ARG A 241 22.42 54.34 -25.96
N GLU A 242 21.56 53.73 -26.77
CA GLU A 242 21.32 54.17 -28.15
C GLU A 242 20.76 55.59 -28.19
N TRP A 243 19.72 55.87 -27.39
CA TRP A 243 19.14 57.20 -27.29
C TRP A 243 20.18 58.26 -26.88
N VAL A 244 21.03 57.96 -25.88
CA VAL A 244 22.10 58.87 -25.45
C VAL A 244 23.08 59.16 -26.59
N MET A 245 23.48 58.12 -27.33
CA MET A 245 24.41 58.29 -28.45
C MET A 245 23.75 58.98 -29.66
N GLU A 246 22.46 58.77 -29.91
CA GLU A 246 21.74 59.38 -31.03
C GLU A 246 21.37 60.84 -30.77
N ARG A 247 21.01 61.19 -29.53
CA ARG A 247 20.42 62.50 -29.18
C ARG A 247 21.36 63.43 -28.41
N ILE A 248 22.39 62.92 -27.74
CA ILE A 248 23.25 63.75 -26.88
C ILE A 248 24.67 63.87 -27.43
N PHE A 249 25.29 62.75 -27.84
CA PHE A 249 26.68 62.74 -28.30
C PHE A 249 26.82 62.73 -29.81
N ASP A 250 27.80 63.47 -30.32
CA ASP A 250 28.17 63.42 -31.73
C ASP A 250 29.03 62.17 -31.96
N ILE A 251 28.43 61.15 -32.59
CA ILE A 251 29.07 59.87 -32.85
C ILE A 251 30.28 60.03 -33.78
N ASP A 252 30.26 61.00 -34.68
CA ASP A 252 31.35 61.26 -35.63
C ASP A 252 32.52 62.03 -34.98
N SER A 253 32.32 62.53 -33.74
CA SER A 253 33.36 63.17 -32.93
C SER A 253 34.20 62.19 -32.09
N GLU A 254 34.13 60.88 -32.36
CA GLU A 254 34.88 59.87 -31.61
C GLU A 254 36.39 60.10 -31.69
N ILE A 255 37.01 60.37 -30.52
CA ILE A 255 38.47 60.49 -30.41
C ILE A 255 38.99 59.38 -29.51
N LYS A 256 39.81 58.49 -30.09
CA LYS A 256 40.49 57.44 -29.33
C LYS A 256 41.84 57.95 -28.80
N LYS A 257 41.98 58.07 -27.47
CA LYS A 257 43.23 58.46 -26.79
C LYS A 257 43.60 57.39 -25.77
N SER A 258 44.78 56.77 -25.87
CA SER A 258 45.29 55.80 -24.88
C SER A 258 44.28 54.72 -24.46
N ASN A 259 43.62 54.08 -25.44
CA ASN A 259 42.56 53.06 -25.24
C ASN A 259 41.26 53.56 -24.55
N LYS A 260 41.08 54.86 -24.42
CA LYS A 260 39.86 55.51 -23.95
C LYS A 260 39.15 56.22 -25.10
N TYR A 261 37.83 56.35 -24.99
CA TYR A 261 36.97 56.93 -26.02
C TYR A 261 36.35 58.21 -25.49
N TYR A 262 36.42 59.27 -26.29
CA TYR A 262 35.93 60.60 -25.96
C TYR A 262 34.95 61.07 -27.02
N TYR A 263 33.88 61.72 -26.59
CA TYR A 263 32.81 62.23 -27.46
C TYR A 263 32.42 63.67 -27.06
N LYS A 264 31.99 64.46 -28.04
CA LYS A 264 31.46 65.81 -27.84
C LYS A 264 29.94 65.81 -27.84
N LEU A 265 29.35 66.83 -27.24
CA LEU A 265 27.90 67.06 -27.31
C LEU A 265 27.51 67.45 -28.73
N ARG A 266 26.36 66.95 -29.20
CA ARG A 266 25.81 67.33 -30.51
C ARG A 266 25.39 68.80 -30.51
N GLU A 267 25.49 69.41 -31.69
CA GLU A 267 25.04 70.78 -31.88
C GLU A 267 23.52 70.92 -31.70
N ASP A 268 22.72 69.94 -32.13
CA ASP A 268 21.28 69.90 -31.95
C ASP A 268 20.85 69.63 -30.49
N PHE A 269 21.70 69.02 -29.66
CA PHE A 269 21.46 68.97 -28.21
C PHE A 269 21.69 70.34 -27.56
N LEU A 270 22.71 71.09 -28.00
CA LEU A 270 23.03 72.43 -27.49
C LEU A 270 22.10 73.53 -28.02
N ASN A 271 21.57 73.32 -29.23
CA ASN A 271 20.59 74.16 -29.91
C ASN A 271 19.37 73.29 -30.27
N PRO A 272 18.48 73.06 -29.30
CA PRO A 272 17.38 72.10 -29.41
C PRO A 272 16.47 72.36 -30.61
N PRO A 273 16.22 71.35 -31.46
CA PRO A 273 15.34 71.48 -32.62
C PRO A 273 13.85 71.44 -32.25
N ASP A 274 13.51 70.91 -31.07
CA ASP A 274 12.14 70.70 -30.61
C ASP A 274 11.99 70.99 -29.11
N ALA A 275 10.74 71.11 -28.66
CA ALA A 275 10.40 71.45 -27.29
C ALA A 275 10.90 70.42 -26.26
N TYR A 276 10.92 69.13 -26.63
CA TYR A 276 11.37 68.08 -25.72
C TYR A 276 12.88 68.13 -25.49
N MET A 277 13.65 68.29 -26.56
CA MET A 277 15.10 68.51 -26.48
C MET A 277 15.41 69.82 -25.76
N LYS A 278 14.53 70.83 -25.86
CA LYS A 278 14.66 72.08 -25.12
C LYS A 278 14.54 71.87 -23.61
N ASP A 279 13.53 71.13 -23.17
CA ASP A 279 13.35 70.81 -21.74
C ASP A 279 14.56 70.04 -21.19
N LEU A 280 15.06 69.05 -21.93
CA LEU A 280 16.26 68.31 -21.53
C LEU A 280 17.51 69.20 -21.48
N ASN A 281 17.70 70.04 -22.49
CA ASN A 281 18.78 71.02 -22.53
C ASN A 281 18.74 71.93 -21.30
N GLU A 282 17.58 72.49 -20.96
CA GLU A 282 17.40 73.32 -19.76
C GLU A 282 17.78 72.54 -18.49
N ILE A 283 17.36 71.28 -18.35
CA ILE A 283 17.73 70.41 -17.23
C ILE A 283 19.25 70.19 -17.16
N PHE A 284 19.90 69.94 -18.30
CA PHE A 284 21.35 69.78 -18.39
C PHE A 284 22.06 71.02 -17.85
N PHE A 285 21.69 72.19 -18.37
CA PHE A 285 22.32 73.46 -18.05
C PHE A 285 22.07 73.87 -16.61
N ASN A 286 20.84 73.74 -16.11
CA ASN A 286 20.52 73.99 -14.70
C ASN A 286 21.40 73.14 -13.79
N THR A 287 21.51 71.83 -14.08
CA THR A 287 22.35 70.93 -13.27
C THR A 287 23.85 71.26 -13.39
N TYR A 288 24.31 71.59 -14.60
CA TYR A 288 25.69 72.03 -14.84
C TYR A 288 26.03 73.28 -14.03
N PHE A 289 25.21 74.33 -14.09
CA PHE A 289 25.44 75.57 -13.38
C PHE A 289 25.35 75.42 -11.87
N GLU A 290 24.35 74.69 -11.37
CA GLU A 290 24.24 74.38 -9.94
C GLU A 290 25.49 73.69 -9.38
N LYS A 291 26.11 72.80 -10.18
CA LYS A 291 27.34 72.09 -9.78
C LYS A 291 28.60 72.94 -10.02
N TYR A 292 28.67 73.65 -11.13
CA TYR A 292 29.80 74.48 -11.50
C TYR A 292 29.97 75.68 -10.54
N SER A 293 28.88 76.33 -10.15
CA SER A 293 28.86 77.42 -9.16
C SER A 293 29.30 76.97 -7.76
N LYS A 294 29.00 75.74 -7.35
CA LYS A 294 29.53 75.16 -6.09
C LYS A 294 31.03 74.89 -6.13
N HIS A 295 31.64 74.78 -7.31
CA HIS A 295 33.07 74.51 -7.49
C HIS A 295 33.92 75.76 -7.82
N LYS A 296 33.30 76.90 -8.13
CA LYS A 296 33.99 78.19 -8.33
C LYS A 296 33.26 79.29 -7.55
N ASN A 297 33.98 79.99 -6.67
CA ASN A 297 33.49 81.13 -5.86
C ASN A 297 33.14 82.40 -6.67
N TYR A 298 32.54 82.26 -7.85
CA TYR A 298 32.15 83.37 -8.72
C TYR A 298 30.69 83.16 -9.12
N PHE A 299 29.90 84.24 -9.13
CA PHE A 299 28.44 84.32 -9.24
C PHE A 299 27.71 84.25 -7.89
N LYS A 300 27.75 85.37 -7.17
CA LYS A 300 26.84 85.62 -6.04
C LYS A 300 25.74 86.65 -6.34
N ASP A 301 25.80 87.39 -7.43
CA ASP A 301 24.77 88.41 -7.74
C ASP A 301 24.55 88.52 -9.26
N SER A 302 23.61 87.74 -9.82
CA SER A 302 22.79 88.18 -10.96
C SER A 302 21.59 87.25 -11.16
N GLU A 303 20.44 87.84 -11.45
CA GLU A 303 19.18 87.17 -11.82
C GLU A 303 19.22 86.53 -13.23
N ASP A 304 20.41 86.36 -13.83
CA ASP A 304 20.61 85.98 -15.23
C ASP A 304 21.06 84.52 -15.45
N VAL A 305 20.49 83.57 -14.69
CA VAL A 305 20.70 82.13 -14.94
C VAL A 305 20.02 81.68 -16.26
N LYS A 306 19.23 82.55 -16.90
CA LYS A 306 18.45 82.22 -18.11
C LYS A 306 19.10 82.59 -19.45
N ASP A 307 20.17 83.39 -19.47
CA ASP A 307 20.92 83.68 -20.68
C ASP A 307 22.23 82.89 -20.70
N VAL A 308 22.15 81.64 -21.17
CA VAL A 308 23.34 80.89 -21.54
C VAL A 308 24.03 81.64 -22.67
N THR A 309 25.06 82.42 -22.35
CA THR A 309 25.81 83.17 -23.36
C THR A 309 26.33 82.21 -24.44
N ASN A 310 26.29 82.63 -25.71
CA ASN A 310 26.88 81.86 -26.82
C ASN A 310 28.33 81.43 -26.55
N VAL A 311 29.04 82.16 -25.69
CA VAL A 311 30.39 81.86 -25.23
C VAL A 311 30.46 80.57 -24.41
N GLU A 312 29.51 80.31 -23.51
CA GLU A 312 29.51 79.10 -22.68
C GLU A 312 29.04 77.86 -23.45
N LYS A 313 28.03 77.99 -24.32
CA LYS A 313 27.67 76.91 -25.26
C LYS A 313 28.87 76.49 -26.10
N LYS A 314 29.67 77.46 -26.57
CA LYS A 314 30.91 77.22 -27.34
C LYS A 314 32.03 76.57 -26.51
N LYS A 315 32.07 76.79 -25.19
CA LYS A 315 33.01 76.08 -24.29
C LYS A 315 32.54 74.65 -24.04
N LEU A 316 31.25 74.44 -23.79
CA LEU A 316 30.66 73.12 -23.57
C LEU A 316 30.74 72.22 -24.81
N SER A 317 30.58 72.78 -26.02
CA SER A 317 30.78 72.03 -27.27
C SER A 317 32.21 71.54 -27.49
N GLN A 318 33.18 72.09 -26.74
CA GLN A 318 34.58 71.66 -26.74
C GLN A 318 34.89 70.65 -25.63
N ILE A 319 33.99 70.43 -24.67
CA ILE A 319 34.19 69.44 -23.62
C ILE A 319 34.11 68.04 -24.23
N GLU A 320 35.12 67.25 -23.93
CA GLU A 320 35.22 65.84 -24.30
C GLU A 320 34.76 64.97 -23.12
N PHE A 321 33.71 64.17 -23.33
CA PHE A 321 33.20 63.23 -22.34
C PHE A 321 33.87 61.88 -22.53
N GLN A 322 34.57 61.41 -21.50
CA GLN A 322 35.16 60.07 -21.52
C GLN A 322 34.06 59.02 -21.28
N LEU A 323 33.78 58.21 -22.30
CA LEU A 323 32.91 57.05 -22.23
C LEU A 323 33.72 55.76 -22.04
N ALA A 324 33.12 54.77 -21.38
CA ALA A 324 33.69 53.45 -21.27
C ALA A 324 33.63 52.70 -22.61
N ALA A 325 34.52 51.72 -22.83
CA ALA A 325 34.58 50.98 -24.09
C ALA A 325 33.27 50.22 -24.44
N SER A 326 32.44 49.91 -23.45
CA SER A 326 31.12 49.31 -23.67
C SER A 326 30.11 50.25 -24.34
N PHE A 327 30.35 51.57 -24.36
CA PHE A 327 29.46 52.55 -25.00
C PHE A 327 29.66 52.68 -26.51
N ILE A 328 30.77 52.15 -27.06
CA ILE A 328 31.13 52.26 -28.48
C ILE A 328 30.12 51.51 -29.35
N ILE A 329 29.34 52.24 -30.13
CA ILE A 329 28.51 51.63 -31.18
C ILE A 329 29.45 51.21 -32.30
N ARG A 330 29.89 49.94 -32.31
CA ARG A 330 30.67 49.43 -33.44
C ARG A 330 29.76 49.45 -34.68
N LYS A 331 30.06 50.30 -35.67
CA LYS A 331 29.54 50.24 -37.05
C LYS A 331 30.00 48.95 -37.77
N ASN A 332 30.02 47.80 -37.10
CA ASN A 332 30.34 46.52 -37.72
C ASN A 332 29.10 46.01 -38.47
N LYS A 333 29.26 45.94 -39.79
CA LYS A 333 28.38 45.27 -40.75
C LYS A 333 28.03 43.87 -40.26
N GLU A 334 26.77 43.67 -39.85
CA GLU A 334 25.97 42.42 -39.87
C GLU A 334 24.81 42.45 -38.85
N GLN A 335 24.82 43.35 -37.86
CA GLN A 335 23.67 43.56 -36.98
C GLN A 335 23.03 44.93 -37.21
N LYS A 336 21.81 44.93 -37.77
CA LYS A 336 20.95 46.11 -37.82
C LYS A 336 20.63 46.53 -36.38
N VAL A 337 21.25 47.61 -35.91
CA VAL A 337 20.87 48.26 -34.64
C VAL A 337 19.53 48.93 -34.89
N LEU A 338 18.53 48.63 -34.06
CA LEU A 338 17.18 49.21 -34.20
C LEU A 338 17.21 50.65 -33.71
N THR A 339 16.56 51.57 -34.42
CA THR A 339 16.36 52.94 -33.90
C THR A 339 15.51 52.93 -32.62
N SER A 340 15.57 54.00 -31.83
CA SER A 340 14.73 54.14 -30.62
C SER A 340 13.23 53.89 -30.89
N THR A 341 12.73 54.31 -32.07
CA THR A 341 11.35 54.08 -32.51
C THR A 341 11.10 52.64 -32.93
N GLU A 342 12.02 52.02 -33.70
CA GLU A 342 11.93 50.60 -34.06
C GLU A 342 11.93 49.69 -32.81
N GLN A 343 12.71 50.03 -31.77
CA GLN A 343 12.70 49.31 -30.49
C GLN A 343 11.36 49.39 -29.77
N ILE A 344 10.74 50.59 -29.72
CA ILE A 344 9.42 50.80 -29.11
C ILE A 344 8.37 49.96 -29.84
N ASN A 345 8.35 50.03 -31.17
CA ASN A 345 7.41 49.26 -31.98
C ASN A 345 7.61 47.75 -31.78
N THR A 346 8.85 47.28 -31.79
CA THR A 346 9.17 45.86 -31.53
C THR A 346 8.69 45.41 -30.15
N PHE A 347 8.82 46.25 -29.12
CA PHE A 347 8.32 45.95 -27.78
C PHE A 347 6.80 45.89 -27.75
N LEU A 348 6.12 46.91 -28.27
CA LEU A 348 4.65 46.99 -28.27
C LEU A 348 4.01 45.86 -29.08
N GLU A 349 4.64 45.41 -30.16
CA GLU A 349 4.21 44.24 -30.95
C GLU A 349 4.32 42.91 -30.19
N LYS A 350 5.27 42.81 -29.25
CA LYS A 350 5.53 41.62 -28.42
C LYS A 350 4.87 41.68 -27.05
N LEU A 351 4.44 42.85 -26.61
CA LEU A 351 3.71 43.03 -25.37
C LEU A 351 2.32 42.40 -25.50
N VAL A 352 1.97 41.54 -24.56
CA VAL A 352 0.67 40.86 -24.49
C VAL A 352 0.05 41.13 -23.13
N LEU A 353 -1.18 41.65 -23.13
CA LEU A 353 -2.00 41.69 -21.92
C LEU A 353 -2.88 40.44 -21.89
N ALA A 354 -2.55 39.48 -21.03
CA ALA A 354 -3.40 38.32 -20.77
C ALA A 354 -4.35 38.70 -19.63
N VAL A 355 -5.58 39.03 -19.99
CA VAL A 355 -6.63 39.58 -19.10
C VAL A 355 -7.73 38.54 -18.88
N ASN A 356 -8.57 38.76 -17.86
CA ASN A 356 -9.59 37.79 -17.41
C ASN A 356 -9.01 36.39 -17.19
N GLN A 357 -7.73 36.32 -16.79
CA GLN A 357 -7.11 35.05 -16.44
C GLN A 357 -7.80 34.51 -15.16
N PRO A 358 -7.82 33.19 -14.94
CA PRO A 358 -8.47 32.65 -13.76
C PRO A 358 -7.87 33.25 -12.48
N THR A 359 -8.70 33.41 -11.45
CA THR A 359 -8.29 33.82 -10.10
C THR A 359 -7.34 32.81 -9.44
N GLU A 360 -6.75 33.16 -8.31
CA GLU A 360 -5.88 32.24 -7.54
C GLU A 360 -6.57 30.89 -7.27
N ASP A 361 -7.83 30.93 -6.83
CA ASP A 361 -8.62 29.73 -6.54
C ASP A 361 -8.97 28.94 -7.79
N GLU A 362 -9.33 29.61 -8.89
CA GLU A 362 -9.64 28.95 -10.16
C GLU A 362 -8.40 28.29 -10.78
N ILE A 363 -7.24 28.96 -10.82
CA ILE A 363 -5.99 28.33 -11.30
C ILE A 363 -5.63 27.14 -10.41
N LYS A 364 -5.78 27.27 -9.08
CA LYS A 364 -5.53 26.14 -8.18
C LYS A 364 -6.41 24.94 -8.53
N SER A 365 -7.71 25.15 -8.76
CA SER A 365 -8.64 24.10 -9.17
C SER A 365 -8.27 23.50 -10.53
N ILE A 366 -7.89 24.33 -11.50
CA ILE A 366 -7.50 23.87 -12.84
C ILE A 366 -6.23 23.02 -12.76
N VAL A 367 -5.22 23.46 -12.00
CA VAL A 367 -3.98 22.70 -11.78
C VAL A 367 -4.29 21.39 -11.05
N GLN A 368 -5.17 21.40 -10.05
CA GLN A 368 -5.61 20.19 -9.36
C GLN A 368 -6.29 19.21 -10.31
N ASP A 369 -7.20 19.66 -11.18
CA ASP A 369 -7.86 18.80 -12.16
C ASP A 369 -6.85 18.22 -13.17
N GLU A 370 -6.00 19.06 -13.77
CA GLU A 370 -5.05 18.61 -14.79
C GLU A 370 -3.99 17.63 -14.24
N ILE A 371 -3.57 17.81 -12.99
CA ILE A 371 -2.68 16.87 -12.30
C ILE A 371 -3.44 15.60 -11.94
N GLY A 372 -4.69 15.72 -11.48
CA GLY A 372 -5.56 14.58 -11.17
C GLY A 372 -5.80 13.68 -12.37
N GLU A 373 -6.12 14.27 -13.53
CA GLU A 373 -6.27 13.58 -14.81
C GLU A 373 -4.95 12.90 -15.23
N TYR A 374 -3.82 13.60 -15.11
CA TYR A 374 -2.51 13.05 -15.46
C TYR A 374 -2.11 11.85 -14.60
N MET A 375 -2.45 11.88 -13.31
CA MET A 375 -2.13 10.83 -12.36
C MET A 375 -3.24 9.78 -12.20
N ASN A 376 -4.37 9.94 -12.92
CA ASN A 376 -5.57 9.13 -12.79
C ASN A 376 -6.07 9.02 -11.33
N LEU A 377 -6.21 10.16 -10.65
CA LEU A 377 -6.63 10.28 -9.25
C LEU A 377 -7.97 10.98 -9.13
N ILE A 378 -8.84 10.44 -8.27
CA ILE A 378 -10.13 11.05 -7.91
C ILE A 378 -9.95 12.27 -6.99
N ASP A 379 -9.00 12.19 -6.06
CA ASP A 379 -8.60 13.31 -5.19
C ASP A 379 -7.12 13.64 -5.46
N SER A 380 -6.91 14.79 -6.09
CA SER A 380 -5.59 15.29 -6.48
C SER A 380 -5.03 16.34 -5.53
N GLU A 381 -5.77 16.72 -4.47
CA GLU A 381 -5.36 17.81 -3.57
C GLU A 381 -4.01 17.52 -2.91
N LEU A 382 -3.82 16.29 -2.43
CA LEU A 382 -2.57 15.84 -1.81
C LEU A 382 -1.38 15.96 -2.77
N VAL A 383 -1.59 15.57 -4.03
CA VAL A 383 -0.55 15.57 -5.06
C VAL A 383 -0.19 16.99 -5.46
N THR A 384 -1.19 17.83 -5.69
CA THR A 384 -0.95 19.23 -6.05
C THR A 384 -0.27 19.98 -4.91
N CYS A 385 -0.67 19.76 -3.66
CA CYS A 385 0.04 20.32 -2.49
C CYS A 385 1.52 19.88 -2.45
N LYS A 386 1.81 18.63 -2.83
CA LYS A 386 3.18 18.13 -2.87
C LYS A 386 4.00 18.78 -3.98
N LEU A 387 3.45 18.89 -5.19
CA LEU A 387 4.09 19.59 -6.30
C LEU A 387 4.34 21.07 -5.94
N GLN A 388 3.36 21.72 -5.34
CA GLN A 388 3.48 23.09 -4.84
C GLN A 388 4.64 23.22 -3.84
N THR A 389 4.79 22.25 -2.93
CA THR A 389 5.92 22.19 -1.99
C THR A 389 7.26 22.04 -2.72
N CYS A 390 7.34 21.17 -3.74
CA CYS A 390 8.55 21.01 -4.55
C CYS A 390 8.95 22.31 -5.26
N ILE A 391 7.98 23.04 -5.83
CA ILE A 391 8.24 24.33 -6.50
C ILE A 391 8.62 25.40 -5.47
N LEU A 392 7.96 25.45 -4.32
CA LEU A 392 8.33 26.34 -3.23
C LEU A 392 9.76 26.09 -2.74
N ASP A 393 10.14 24.83 -2.55
CA ASP A 393 11.49 24.47 -2.10
C ASP A 393 12.54 24.79 -3.18
N TRP A 394 12.20 24.62 -4.45
CA TRP A 394 13.02 25.08 -5.57
C TRP A 394 13.20 26.61 -5.55
N ALA A 395 12.11 27.37 -5.41
CA ALA A 395 12.14 28.83 -5.39
C ALA A 395 12.91 29.41 -4.19
N LYS A 396 12.98 28.68 -3.06
CA LYS A 396 13.75 29.08 -1.86
C LYS A 396 15.26 28.88 -1.98
N THR A 397 15.76 28.23 -3.04
CA THR A 397 17.19 27.93 -3.16
C THR A 397 18.03 29.22 -3.33
N ARG A 398 19.18 29.32 -2.64
CA ARG A 398 20.02 30.53 -2.64
C ARG A 398 20.63 30.90 -4.00
N GLN A 399 20.76 29.93 -4.91
CA GLN A 399 21.21 30.14 -6.27
C GLN A 399 20.05 29.76 -7.19
N GLY A 400 19.55 30.74 -7.95
CA GLY A 400 18.50 30.50 -8.94
C GLY A 400 18.95 29.43 -9.94
N ARG A 401 18.11 28.41 -10.16
CA ARG A 401 18.34 27.35 -11.15
C ARG A 401 17.09 27.18 -12.00
N PHE A 402 17.27 26.85 -13.28
CA PHE A 402 16.13 26.47 -14.13
C PHE A 402 15.58 25.10 -13.74
N ILE A 403 14.25 24.94 -13.79
CA ILE A 403 13.57 23.64 -13.84
C ILE A 403 13.51 23.23 -15.31
N LYS A 404 14.10 22.09 -15.66
CA LYS A 404 14.02 21.51 -17.00
C LYS A 404 12.94 20.43 -17.06
N ASN A 405 12.63 19.93 -18.26
CA ASN A 405 11.77 18.75 -18.45
C ASN A 405 12.08 17.63 -17.48
N LYS A 406 13.35 17.25 -17.41
CA LYS A 406 13.81 16.14 -16.56
C LYS A 406 13.56 16.41 -15.07
N ASP A 407 13.78 17.63 -14.58
CA ASP A 407 13.46 17.98 -13.20
C ASP A 407 11.95 17.81 -12.93
N CYS A 408 11.11 18.18 -13.91
CA CYS A 408 9.66 18.04 -13.82
C CYS A 408 9.22 16.56 -13.83
N GLU A 409 9.77 15.76 -14.75
CA GLU A 409 9.57 14.30 -14.79
C GLU A 409 10.00 13.64 -13.47
N ASP A 410 11.17 14.03 -12.93
CA ASP A 410 11.68 13.54 -11.65
C ASP A 410 10.73 13.90 -10.48
N PHE A 411 10.11 15.09 -10.50
CA PHE A 411 9.10 15.47 -9.49
C PHE A 411 7.86 14.57 -9.58
N PHE A 412 7.33 14.35 -10.78
CA PHE A 412 6.18 13.48 -10.97
C PHE A 412 6.51 12.02 -10.63
N GLU A 413 7.70 11.50 -10.96
CA GLU A 413 8.14 10.17 -10.55
C GLU A 413 8.26 10.06 -9.02
N ASP A 414 8.80 11.07 -8.32
CA ASP A 414 8.88 11.08 -6.85
C ASP A 414 7.49 11.06 -6.20
N ILE A 415 6.54 11.85 -6.74
CA ILE A 415 5.14 11.85 -6.32
C ILE A 415 4.50 10.47 -6.53
N GLU A 416 4.65 9.86 -7.71
CA GLU A 416 4.13 8.52 -7.99
C GLU A 416 4.68 7.47 -7.03
N ASN A 417 5.99 7.51 -6.77
CA ASN A 417 6.65 6.60 -5.82
C ASN A 417 6.10 6.78 -4.40
N GLN A 418 5.79 8.01 -3.98
CA GLN A 418 5.16 8.29 -2.68
C GLN A 418 3.71 7.80 -2.61
N LEU A 419 2.92 8.01 -3.67
CA LEU A 419 1.55 7.50 -3.74
C LEU A 419 1.52 5.97 -3.66
N ALA A 420 2.40 5.30 -4.41
CA ALA A 420 2.55 3.85 -4.35
C ALA A 420 2.93 3.40 -2.93
N SER A 421 3.85 4.12 -2.26
CA SER A 421 4.23 3.87 -0.87
C SER A 421 3.05 3.98 0.10
N CYS A 422 2.23 5.04 0.00
CA CYS A 422 1.03 5.19 0.84
C CYS A 422 0.04 4.04 0.64
N ARG A 423 -0.21 3.64 -0.61
CA ARG A 423 -1.14 2.53 -0.92
C ARG A 423 -0.62 1.18 -0.41
N GLN A 424 0.67 0.90 -0.61
CA GLN A 424 1.34 -0.29 -0.11
C GLN A 424 1.37 -0.36 1.42
N THR A 425 1.50 0.79 2.09
CA THR A 425 1.36 0.90 3.54
C THR A 425 -0.04 0.47 4.00
N GLY A 426 -1.09 0.90 3.28
CA GLY A 426 -2.48 0.47 3.54
C GLY A 426 -2.70 -1.04 3.36
N GLN A 427 -2.11 -1.65 2.32
CA GLN A 427 -2.16 -3.11 2.13
C GLN A 427 -1.42 -3.85 3.25
N THR A 428 -0.23 -3.37 3.61
CA THR A 428 0.59 -3.90 4.72
C THR A 428 -0.18 -3.82 6.05
N LEU A 429 -0.86 -2.71 6.33
CA LEU A 429 -1.72 -2.54 7.51
C LEU A 429 -2.87 -3.55 7.54
N THR A 430 -3.53 -3.75 6.41
CA THR A 430 -4.63 -4.73 6.29
C THR A 430 -4.12 -6.14 6.60
N ARG A 431 -2.93 -6.48 6.12
CA ARG A 431 -2.28 -7.76 6.38
C ARG A 431 -1.89 -7.92 7.85
N ILE A 432 -1.28 -6.90 8.46
CA ILE A 432 -0.98 -6.87 9.89
C ILE A 432 -2.24 -7.06 10.72
N ALA A 433 -3.35 -6.39 10.37
CA ALA A 433 -4.61 -6.55 11.08
C ALA A 433 -5.15 -7.98 10.98
N LYS A 434 -5.05 -8.64 9.81
CA LYS A 434 -5.42 -10.05 9.63
C LYS A 434 -4.58 -10.98 10.50
N ILE A 435 -3.26 -10.78 10.52
CA ILE A 435 -2.34 -11.60 11.33
C ILE A 435 -2.54 -11.36 12.83
N ASN A 436 -2.71 -10.11 13.26
CA ASN A 436 -2.95 -9.77 14.66
C ASN A 436 -4.27 -10.38 15.19
N LYS A 437 -5.30 -10.51 14.35
CA LYS A 437 -6.55 -11.21 14.72
C LYS A 437 -6.33 -12.68 15.09
N LEU A 438 -5.24 -13.31 14.65
CA LEU A 438 -4.89 -14.67 15.04
C LEU A 438 -4.44 -14.76 16.51
N GLY A 439 -3.95 -13.66 17.10
CA GLY A 439 -3.54 -13.61 18.52
C GLY A 439 -2.30 -14.46 18.86
N CYS A 440 -1.49 -14.79 17.86
CA CYS A 440 -0.37 -15.71 17.99
C CYS A 440 0.98 -14.98 17.89
N PHE A 441 1.89 -15.28 18.81
CA PHE A 441 3.22 -14.69 18.95
C PHE A 441 4.25 -15.76 19.33
N PHE A 442 5.45 -15.63 18.77
CA PHE A 442 6.56 -16.54 19.01
C PHE A 442 7.54 -15.96 20.05
N LYS A 443 8.27 -16.86 20.71
CA LYS A 443 9.46 -16.50 21.50
C LYS A 443 10.58 -16.08 20.54
N ASP A 444 11.51 -15.26 21.02
CA ASP A 444 12.70 -14.88 20.26
C ASP A 444 13.57 -16.12 19.97
N ASP A 445 13.55 -16.55 18.71
CA ASP A 445 14.35 -17.66 18.22
C ASP A 445 15.55 -17.18 17.38
N GLU A 446 16.23 -18.11 16.72
CA GLU A 446 17.36 -17.77 15.84
C GLU A 446 16.93 -16.94 14.62
N MET A 447 15.79 -17.28 14.00
CA MET A 447 15.29 -16.60 12.80
C MET A 447 14.93 -15.14 13.11
N ILE A 448 14.21 -14.91 14.21
CA ILE A 448 13.81 -13.58 14.68
C ILE A 448 15.05 -12.72 14.96
N ARG A 449 16.04 -13.26 15.69
CA ARG A 449 17.26 -12.51 16.05
C ARG A 449 18.09 -12.13 14.84
N HIS A 450 18.31 -13.06 13.92
CA HIS A 450 19.08 -12.80 12.71
C HIS A 450 18.36 -11.81 11.77
N THR A 451 17.04 -11.95 11.63
CA THR A 451 16.23 -11.02 10.83
C THR A 451 16.27 -9.61 11.44
N LYS A 452 16.15 -9.49 12.76
CA LYS A 452 16.27 -8.21 13.47
C LYS A 452 17.64 -7.57 13.23
N TYR A 453 18.72 -8.31 13.43
CA TYR A 453 20.09 -7.84 13.21
C TYR A 453 20.32 -7.38 11.76
N PHE A 454 19.79 -8.14 10.79
CA PHE A 454 19.83 -7.76 9.38
C PHE A 454 19.10 -6.43 9.14
N LEU A 455 17.89 -6.27 9.65
CA LEU A 455 17.07 -5.07 9.43
C LEU A 455 17.66 -3.81 10.08
N GLU A 456 18.39 -3.95 11.19
CA GLU A 456 19.02 -2.85 11.94
C GLU A 456 20.22 -2.21 11.22
N GLY A 457 20.72 -2.80 10.13
CA GLY A 457 21.73 -2.12 9.34
C GLY A 457 23.18 -2.53 9.63
N GLN A 458 23.41 -3.54 10.47
CA GLN A 458 24.73 -3.76 11.08
C GLN A 458 25.79 -4.32 10.11
N LYS A 459 25.37 -4.91 8.98
CA LYS A 459 26.26 -5.37 7.91
C LYS A 459 25.82 -4.85 6.53
N ASP A 460 26.72 -4.95 5.55
CA ASP A 460 26.52 -4.43 4.19
C ASP A 460 25.56 -5.26 3.32
N GLU A 461 25.23 -6.51 3.71
CA GLU A 461 24.30 -7.32 2.93
C GLU A 461 22.92 -6.64 2.85
N LYS A 462 22.35 -6.63 1.64
CA LYS A 462 21.06 -5.98 1.33
C LYS A 462 19.90 -6.95 1.20
N ILE A 463 20.21 -8.24 1.12
CA ILE A 463 19.25 -9.30 0.83
C ILE A 463 19.37 -10.36 1.92
N LEU A 464 18.22 -10.72 2.48
CA LEU A 464 18.05 -11.85 3.37
C LEU A 464 17.09 -12.84 2.71
N VAL A 465 17.46 -14.11 2.66
CA VAL A 465 16.63 -15.21 2.16
C VAL A 465 16.28 -16.12 3.33
N VAL A 466 14.99 -16.28 3.57
CA VAL A 466 14.44 -17.15 4.62
C VAL A 466 13.77 -18.35 3.94
N TYR A 467 14.27 -19.54 4.19
CA TYR A 467 13.61 -20.78 3.77
C TYR A 467 12.77 -21.31 4.92
N CYS A 468 11.50 -21.59 4.68
CA CYS A 468 10.56 -21.99 5.72
C CYS A 468 9.75 -23.22 5.33
N ASP A 469 9.40 -24.03 6.32
CA ASP A 469 8.45 -25.13 6.11
C ASP A 469 7.01 -24.62 6.07
N HIS A 470 6.71 -23.57 6.84
CA HIS A 470 5.36 -23.05 7.05
C HIS A 470 5.36 -21.51 6.87
N PRO A 471 4.97 -20.98 5.69
CA PRO A 471 5.05 -19.55 5.39
C PRO A 471 4.29 -18.66 6.38
N LEU A 472 3.08 -19.08 6.81
CA LEU A 472 2.27 -18.35 7.79
C LEU A 472 3.04 -18.11 9.10
N LEU A 473 3.71 -19.14 9.62
CA LEU A 473 4.40 -19.05 10.91
C LEU A 473 5.59 -18.09 10.81
N THR A 474 6.31 -18.12 9.69
CA THR A 474 7.40 -17.19 9.40
C THR A 474 6.88 -15.76 9.27
N GLU A 475 5.75 -15.56 8.59
CA GLU A 475 5.09 -14.27 8.46
C GLU A 475 4.70 -13.68 9.82
N ILE A 476 4.10 -14.47 10.71
CA ILE A 476 3.76 -14.05 12.09
C ILE A 476 5.01 -13.53 12.81
N LYS A 477 6.12 -14.28 12.76
CA LYS A 477 7.38 -13.91 13.40
C LYS A 477 7.96 -12.60 12.84
N ILE A 478 7.94 -12.42 11.52
CA ILE A 478 8.46 -11.21 10.87
C ILE A 478 7.59 -9.99 11.21
N LEU A 479 6.27 -10.13 11.18
CA LEU A 479 5.37 -9.02 11.52
C LEU A 479 5.44 -8.65 13.00
N GLN A 480 5.67 -9.64 13.89
CA GLN A 480 5.93 -9.40 15.31
C GLN A 480 7.16 -8.50 15.54
N LEU A 481 8.23 -8.64 14.74
CA LEU A 481 9.39 -7.75 14.81
C LEU A 481 9.06 -6.29 14.46
N LYS A 482 8.03 -6.06 13.65
CA LYS A 482 7.72 -4.75 13.05
C LYS A 482 6.63 -3.95 13.73
N GLN A 483 5.92 -4.54 14.69
CA GLN A 483 5.00 -3.81 15.57
C GLN A 483 5.68 -2.69 16.38
N LEU A 484 7.02 -2.59 16.37
CA LEU A 484 7.82 -1.59 17.06
C LEU A 484 8.44 -0.51 16.15
N SER A 485 8.25 -0.59 14.83
CA SER A 485 8.79 0.38 13.86
C SER A 485 7.69 1.21 13.20
N LYS A 486 8.05 2.36 12.61
CA LYS A 486 7.08 3.15 11.83
C LYS A 486 6.62 2.35 10.60
N ILE A 487 5.31 2.32 10.38
CA ILE A 487 4.68 1.40 9.43
C ILE A 487 4.94 1.80 7.97
N ASP A 488 5.19 3.09 7.71
CA ASP A 488 5.57 3.65 6.41
C ASP A 488 6.99 3.26 5.94
N GLU A 489 7.80 2.64 6.82
CA GLU A 489 9.17 2.24 6.50
C GLU A 489 9.28 0.88 5.81
N TYR A 490 8.20 0.09 5.75
CA TYR A 490 8.25 -1.25 5.14
C TYR A 490 7.02 -1.63 4.34
N ILE A 491 7.25 -2.50 3.35
CA ILE A 491 6.22 -3.07 2.48
C ILE A 491 6.23 -4.58 2.72
N PHE A 492 5.04 -5.16 2.93
CA PHE A 492 4.85 -6.61 3.01
C PHE A 492 3.85 -7.04 1.96
N GLY A 493 4.26 -7.95 1.06
CA GLY A 493 3.40 -8.46 0.01
C GLY A 493 3.80 -9.86 -0.46
N ASP A 494 2.91 -10.48 -1.21
CA ASP A 494 3.19 -11.73 -1.89
C ASP A 494 3.81 -11.46 -3.28
N VAL A 495 4.54 -12.42 -3.83
CA VAL A 495 5.10 -12.31 -5.19
C VAL A 495 4.02 -12.12 -6.26
N THR A 496 2.80 -12.60 -6.04
CA THR A 496 1.64 -12.33 -6.90
C THR A 496 1.23 -10.86 -6.85
N ASP A 497 1.20 -10.23 -5.67
CA ASP A 497 0.89 -8.79 -5.53
C ASP A 497 1.91 -7.92 -6.28
N LEU A 498 3.16 -8.41 -6.38
CA LEU A 498 4.22 -7.79 -7.16
C LEU A 498 3.98 -7.88 -8.68
N LEU A 499 3.46 -9.00 -9.16
CA LEU A 499 3.20 -9.26 -10.58
C LEU A 499 1.93 -8.57 -11.06
N ASP A 500 0.85 -8.70 -10.30
CA ASP A 500 -0.48 -8.17 -10.67
C ASP A 500 -0.52 -6.63 -10.72
N HIS A 501 0.49 -5.98 -10.18
CA HIS A 501 0.53 -4.52 -10.02
C HIS A 501 1.71 -3.83 -10.69
N ILE A 502 2.53 -4.52 -11.49
CA ILE A 502 3.75 -3.96 -12.13
C ILE A 502 3.48 -2.62 -12.83
N ASP A 503 2.40 -2.55 -13.61
CA ASP A 503 2.04 -1.39 -14.43
C ASP A 503 1.01 -0.47 -13.76
N THR A 504 0.71 -0.71 -12.49
CA THR A 504 -0.30 0.07 -11.75
C THR A 504 0.34 1.09 -10.81
N HIS A 505 -0.42 2.09 -10.38
CA HIS A 505 -0.02 3.01 -9.30
C HIS A 505 0.12 2.35 -7.92
N VAL A 506 -0.17 1.05 -7.81
CA VAL A 506 0.00 0.24 -6.58
C VAL A 506 1.29 -0.57 -6.64
N CYS A 507 2.11 -0.41 -7.68
CA CYS A 507 3.35 -1.17 -7.90
C CYS A 507 4.30 -1.14 -6.69
N PRO A 508 4.57 -2.30 -6.06
CA PRO A 508 5.49 -2.36 -4.91
C PRO A 508 6.92 -1.92 -5.24
N LEU A 509 7.36 -2.05 -6.51
CA LEU A 509 8.66 -1.52 -6.95
C LEU A 509 8.71 0.02 -6.91
N LYS A 510 7.64 0.71 -7.37
CA LYS A 510 7.54 2.18 -7.26
C LYS A 510 7.53 2.61 -5.80
N ALA A 511 6.76 1.92 -4.95
CA ALA A 511 6.75 2.15 -3.52
C ALA A 511 8.14 1.97 -2.89
N PHE A 512 8.86 0.92 -3.28
CA PHE A 512 10.22 0.64 -2.82
C PHE A 512 11.27 1.59 -3.38
N LYS A 513 11.01 2.35 -4.46
CA LYS A 513 11.89 3.46 -4.88
C LYS A 513 11.76 4.70 -4.00
N SER A 514 10.62 4.86 -3.32
CA SER A 514 10.35 6.04 -2.47
C SER A 514 11.38 6.23 -1.35
N ARG A 515 11.45 7.45 -0.81
CA ARG A 515 12.32 7.79 0.33
C ARG A 515 11.77 7.32 1.67
N ALA A 516 10.47 7.02 1.75
CA ALA A 516 9.81 6.57 2.99
C ALA A 516 10.05 5.08 3.24
N CYS A 517 9.88 4.24 2.20
CA CYS A 517 10.02 2.80 2.34
C CYS A 517 11.49 2.36 2.26
N HIS A 518 11.95 1.71 3.32
CA HIS A 518 13.31 1.20 3.46
C HIS A 518 13.37 -0.32 3.40
N GLN A 519 12.31 -1.03 3.76
CA GLN A 519 12.35 -2.48 3.89
C GLN A 519 11.25 -3.11 3.06
N MET A 520 11.55 -4.25 2.45
CA MET A 520 10.58 -4.99 1.65
C MET A 520 10.61 -6.46 2.03
N PHE A 521 9.43 -7.00 2.28
CA PHE A 521 9.21 -8.40 2.60
C PHE A 521 8.37 -9.01 1.48
N ILE A 522 8.90 -10.05 0.85
CA ILE A 522 8.27 -10.71 -0.30
C ILE A 522 8.11 -12.18 0.05
N MET A 523 6.86 -12.64 0.09
CA MET A 523 6.55 -14.03 0.34
C MET A 523 6.23 -14.77 -0.95
N PHE A 524 6.78 -15.99 -1.05
CA PHE A 524 6.56 -16.90 -2.17
C PHE A 524 5.64 -18.04 -1.72
N ASN A 525 4.82 -18.54 -2.65
CA ASN A 525 4.00 -19.72 -2.45
C ASN A 525 4.72 -20.94 -3.05
N ALA A 526 4.47 -22.15 -2.56
CA ALA A 526 5.04 -23.38 -3.09
C ALA A 526 4.67 -23.60 -4.58
N ALA A 527 3.52 -23.07 -5.01
CA ALA A 527 3.07 -23.07 -6.39
C ALA A 527 3.71 -21.97 -7.28
N THR A 528 4.49 -21.05 -6.73
CA THR A 528 5.07 -19.95 -7.51
C THR A 528 6.03 -20.46 -8.57
N GLU A 529 5.79 -20.07 -9.82
CA GLU A 529 6.73 -20.27 -10.93
C GLU A 529 7.77 -19.14 -10.97
N LEU A 530 9.05 -19.50 -10.91
CA LEU A 530 10.17 -18.55 -11.03
C LEU A 530 10.48 -18.27 -12.52
N ASN A 531 9.48 -17.76 -13.22
CA ASN A 531 9.52 -17.42 -14.65
C ASN A 531 10.38 -16.16 -14.92
N SER A 532 10.52 -15.78 -16.19
CA SER A 532 11.35 -14.63 -16.61
C SER A 532 10.86 -13.29 -16.05
N GLU A 533 9.55 -13.15 -15.83
CA GLU A 533 8.93 -11.92 -15.32
C GLU A 533 9.25 -11.69 -13.84
N VAL A 534 9.04 -12.71 -13.01
CA VAL A 534 9.44 -12.70 -11.59
C VAL A 534 10.93 -12.38 -11.45
N ARG A 535 11.78 -12.99 -12.29
CA ARG A 535 13.22 -12.71 -12.32
C ARG A 535 13.49 -11.24 -12.62
N SER A 536 12.86 -10.68 -13.65
CA SER A 536 13.05 -9.28 -14.06
C SER A 536 12.73 -8.30 -12.93
N ILE A 537 11.62 -8.53 -12.21
CA ILE A 537 11.19 -7.68 -11.10
C ILE A 537 12.16 -7.78 -9.92
N LEU A 538 12.56 -9.00 -9.55
CA LEU A 538 13.52 -9.21 -8.47
C LEU A 538 14.86 -8.53 -8.78
N HIS A 539 15.36 -8.60 -10.03
CA HIS A 539 16.55 -7.85 -10.44
C HIS A 539 16.37 -6.34 -10.24
N LYS A 540 15.25 -5.76 -10.70
CA LYS A 540 14.94 -4.32 -10.51
C LYS A 540 14.89 -3.93 -9.03
N LEU A 541 14.28 -4.75 -8.18
CA LEU A 541 14.21 -4.52 -6.74
C LEU A 541 15.59 -4.57 -6.09
N ILE A 542 16.37 -5.59 -6.42
CA ILE A 542 17.74 -5.76 -5.92
C ILE A 542 18.58 -4.54 -6.32
N ASP A 543 18.56 -4.14 -7.59
CA ASP A 543 19.32 -2.98 -8.06
C ASP A 543 18.87 -1.68 -7.40
N THR A 544 17.58 -1.54 -7.06
CA THR A 544 17.06 -0.40 -6.27
C THR A 544 17.66 -0.36 -4.85
N SER A 545 18.02 -1.51 -4.28
CA SER A 545 18.63 -1.59 -2.94
C SER A 545 20.15 -1.35 -2.93
N VAL A 546 20.84 -1.61 -4.04
CA VAL A 546 22.31 -1.49 -4.15
C VAL A 546 22.75 -0.05 -3.91
N GLY A 547 23.81 0.13 -3.10
CA GLY A 547 24.36 1.46 -2.79
C GLY A 547 23.49 2.33 -1.86
N LYS A 548 22.30 1.87 -1.45
CA LYS A 548 21.43 2.61 -0.51
C LYS A 548 21.62 2.07 0.91
N ARG A 549 21.97 2.95 1.86
CA ARG A 549 22.29 2.55 3.25
C ARG A 549 21.13 1.85 3.96
N LYS A 550 19.91 2.37 3.82
CA LYS A 550 18.71 1.89 4.54
C LYS A 550 17.90 0.81 3.80
N LYS A 551 18.05 0.67 2.47
CA LYS A 551 17.19 -0.24 1.70
C LYS A 551 17.58 -1.71 1.90
N ARG A 552 16.62 -2.54 2.30
CA ARG A 552 16.82 -3.98 2.60
C ARG A 552 15.65 -4.81 2.09
N ILE A 553 15.94 -6.02 1.61
CA ILE A 553 14.95 -6.95 1.05
C ILE A 553 15.02 -8.27 1.83
N VAL A 554 13.87 -8.78 2.22
CA VAL A 554 13.69 -10.11 2.82
C VAL A 554 12.82 -10.94 1.88
N LEU A 555 13.38 -12.01 1.35
CA LEU A 555 12.69 -12.97 0.49
C LEU A 555 12.36 -14.21 1.31
N ILE A 556 11.08 -14.60 1.36
CA ILE A 556 10.58 -15.72 2.17
C ILE A 556 10.12 -16.82 1.22
N PHE A 557 10.86 -17.92 1.19
CA PHE A 557 10.61 -19.06 0.32
C PHE A 557 10.15 -20.28 1.11
N PRO A 558 9.14 -21.02 0.63
CA PRO A 558 8.89 -22.38 1.07
C PRO A 558 10.10 -23.27 0.76
N LEU A 559 10.42 -24.23 1.63
CA LEU A 559 11.56 -25.12 1.47
C LEU A 559 11.52 -25.89 0.14
N ALA A 560 10.32 -26.22 -0.35
CA ALA A 560 10.08 -26.85 -1.65
C ALA A 560 10.65 -26.05 -2.85
N LEU A 561 10.84 -24.74 -2.70
CA LEU A 561 11.41 -23.88 -3.73
C LEU A 561 12.92 -23.64 -3.59
N GLN A 562 13.56 -24.12 -2.52
CA GLN A 562 14.98 -23.85 -2.25
C GLN A 562 15.87 -24.24 -3.44
N ASN A 563 15.78 -25.49 -3.90
CA ASN A 563 16.58 -25.97 -5.02
C ASN A 563 16.30 -25.21 -6.32
N LYS A 564 15.04 -24.79 -6.54
CA LYS A 564 14.70 -24.01 -7.74
C LYS A 564 15.32 -22.63 -7.68
N PHE A 565 15.25 -21.96 -6.53
CA PHE A 565 15.80 -20.62 -6.36
C PHE A 565 17.34 -20.61 -6.41
N GLU A 566 17.99 -21.58 -5.77
CA GLU A 566 19.46 -21.66 -5.73
C GLU A 566 20.10 -21.96 -7.09
N ASN A 567 19.35 -22.57 -8.01
CA ASN A 567 19.80 -22.85 -9.38
C ASN A 567 19.45 -21.73 -10.38
N ILE A 568 18.91 -20.60 -9.92
CA ILE A 568 18.60 -19.45 -10.80
C ILE A 568 19.56 -18.30 -10.46
N ASP A 569 20.15 -17.70 -11.49
CA ASP A 569 21.12 -16.61 -11.40
C ASP A 569 20.54 -15.25 -10.94
N ILE A 570 19.40 -15.22 -10.21
CA ILE A 570 18.80 -13.98 -9.69
C ILE A 570 19.78 -13.23 -8.77
N LEU A 571 20.57 -13.98 -7.99
CA LEU A 571 21.51 -13.45 -7.00
C LEU A 571 22.98 -13.57 -7.42
N GLU A 572 23.25 -13.90 -8.69
CA GLU A 572 24.62 -14.08 -9.17
C GLU A 572 25.45 -12.80 -8.96
N GLY A 573 26.62 -12.94 -8.31
CA GLY A 573 27.49 -11.81 -7.97
C GLY A 573 27.00 -10.90 -6.82
N LYS A 574 25.87 -11.19 -6.17
CA LYS A 574 25.34 -10.41 -5.04
C LYS A 574 25.57 -11.13 -3.71
N LYS A 575 25.95 -10.39 -2.66
CA LYS A 575 26.05 -10.93 -1.29
C LYS A 575 24.68 -10.96 -0.63
N TYR A 576 24.31 -12.10 -0.06
CA TYR A 576 23.05 -12.27 0.66
C TYR A 576 23.22 -13.21 1.86
N VAL A 577 22.32 -13.09 2.83
CA VAL A 577 22.28 -13.94 4.03
C VAL A 577 21.20 -15.01 3.84
N LYS A 578 21.46 -16.24 4.29
CA LYS A 578 20.48 -17.34 4.29
C LYS A 578 20.14 -17.75 5.72
N ILE A 579 18.86 -18.00 5.98
CA ILE A 579 18.37 -18.55 7.25
C ILE A 579 17.29 -19.58 6.96
N GLN A 580 17.17 -20.60 7.82
CA GLN A 580 16.09 -21.59 7.77
C GLN A 580 15.14 -21.42 8.97
N ASP A 581 13.84 -21.58 8.72
CA ASP A 581 12.76 -21.57 9.72
C ASP A 581 11.93 -22.87 9.63
N THR A 582 12.48 -23.94 10.20
CA THR A 582 11.92 -25.30 10.13
C THR A 582 11.43 -25.84 11.48
N ASN A 583 11.98 -25.31 12.59
CA ASN A 583 11.73 -25.83 13.94
C ASN A 583 10.54 -25.14 14.64
N ASN A 584 9.39 -25.08 13.97
CA ASN A 584 8.18 -24.47 14.51
C ASN A 584 7.33 -25.48 15.26
N THR A 585 7.18 -25.31 16.57
CA THR A 585 6.40 -26.19 17.46
C THR A 585 5.54 -25.39 18.42
N PHE A 586 4.61 -26.03 19.12
CA PHE A 586 3.83 -25.35 20.17
C PHE A 586 4.74 -24.72 21.26
N ALA A 587 5.88 -25.34 21.55
CA ALA A 587 6.88 -24.82 22.48
C ALA A 587 7.52 -23.49 22.02
N SER A 588 7.61 -23.23 20.72
CA SER A 588 8.20 -22.00 20.17
C SER A 588 7.30 -20.77 20.32
N LEU A 589 6.00 -20.97 20.61
CA LEU A 589 5.08 -19.90 20.96
C LEU A 589 5.38 -19.27 22.31
N CYS A 590 5.00 -18.00 22.49
CA CYS A 590 5.05 -17.34 23.79
C CYS A 590 3.97 -17.89 24.73
N LEU A 591 4.15 -17.73 26.04
CA LEU A 591 3.22 -18.26 27.05
C LEU A 591 1.80 -17.70 26.88
N GLN A 592 1.66 -16.45 26.43
CA GLN A 592 0.35 -15.83 26.19
C GLN A 592 -0.39 -16.52 25.04
N SER A 593 0.29 -16.75 23.91
CA SER A 593 -0.31 -17.41 22.75
C SER A 593 -0.61 -18.89 23.01
N GLN A 594 0.24 -19.59 23.76
CA GLN A 594 -0.06 -20.95 24.22
C GLN A 594 -1.35 -20.98 25.04
N LYS A 595 -1.49 -20.09 26.04
CA LYS A 595 -2.71 -20.01 26.86
C LYS A 595 -3.95 -19.66 26.03
N LEU A 596 -3.83 -18.77 25.06
CA LEU A 596 -4.92 -18.39 24.17
C LEU A 596 -5.39 -19.59 23.34
N LEU A 597 -4.48 -20.30 22.69
CA LEU A 597 -4.81 -21.47 21.88
C LEU A 597 -5.41 -22.60 22.73
N LEU A 598 -4.88 -22.86 23.93
CA LEU A 598 -5.44 -23.88 24.83
C LEU A 598 -6.89 -23.54 25.23
N LYS A 599 -7.19 -22.26 25.43
CA LYS A 599 -8.52 -21.80 25.85
C LYS A 599 -9.53 -21.78 24.69
N ASP A 600 -9.11 -21.32 23.52
CA ASP A 600 -10.04 -20.92 22.45
C ASP A 600 -10.04 -21.87 21.24
N ALA A 601 -9.00 -22.69 21.05
CA ALA A 601 -8.94 -23.61 19.90
C ALA A 601 -9.86 -24.81 20.11
N LYS A 602 -10.71 -25.08 19.12
CA LYS A 602 -11.64 -26.20 19.11
C LYS A 602 -11.12 -27.29 18.19
N VAL A 603 -11.17 -28.54 18.65
CA VAL A 603 -10.70 -29.71 17.89
C VAL A 603 -11.75 -30.81 17.89
N ILE A 604 -11.79 -31.62 16.84
CA ILE A 604 -12.59 -32.85 16.80
C ILE A 604 -11.75 -33.99 17.37
N PHE A 605 -11.97 -34.26 18.64
CA PHE A 605 -11.38 -35.43 19.28
C PHE A 605 -12.45 -36.49 19.42
N GLN A 606 -12.10 -37.73 19.05
CA GLN A 606 -13.01 -38.85 19.28
C GLN A 606 -14.36 -38.69 18.52
N GLY A 607 -14.43 -37.87 17.46
CA GLY A 607 -15.67 -37.58 16.73
C GLY A 607 -16.60 -36.57 17.43
N SER A 608 -16.11 -35.86 18.44
CA SER A 608 -16.84 -34.80 19.15
C SER A 608 -15.98 -33.54 19.23
N GLN A 609 -16.63 -32.38 19.14
CA GLN A 609 -15.95 -31.09 19.27
C GLN A 609 -15.63 -30.83 20.75
N THR A 610 -14.36 -30.56 21.06
CA THR A 610 -13.88 -30.23 22.41
C THR A 610 -12.85 -29.11 22.36
N MET A 611 -12.55 -28.48 23.49
CA MET A 611 -11.46 -27.50 23.57
C MET A 611 -10.11 -28.23 23.58
N PHE A 612 -9.13 -27.65 22.89
CA PHE A 612 -7.78 -28.23 22.83
C PHE A 612 -7.12 -28.28 24.21
N GLY A 613 -7.34 -27.27 25.05
CA GLY A 613 -6.81 -27.23 26.42
C GLY A 613 -7.27 -28.36 27.32
N ASP A 614 -8.47 -28.93 27.07
CA ASP A 614 -8.99 -30.06 27.85
C ASP A 614 -8.25 -31.37 27.53
N LEU A 615 -7.60 -31.44 26.36
CA LEU A 615 -6.85 -32.62 25.89
C LEU A 615 -5.35 -32.49 26.04
N TYR A 616 -4.87 -31.28 26.25
CA TYR A 616 -3.45 -30.97 26.17
C TYR A 616 -2.71 -31.51 27.40
N GLU A 617 -1.53 -32.11 27.15
CA GLU A 617 -0.57 -32.47 28.18
C GLU A 617 0.81 -31.89 27.83
N ASP A 618 1.65 -31.60 28.83
CA ASP A 618 2.96 -30.95 28.60
C ASP A 618 3.90 -31.74 27.68
N LYS A 619 3.73 -33.07 27.61
CA LYS A 619 4.49 -33.93 26.69
C LYS A 619 4.28 -33.59 25.20
N TRP A 620 3.21 -32.86 24.86
CA TRP A 620 2.86 -32.52 23.49
C TRP A 620 3.57 -31.27 22.96
N GLN A 621 4.24 -30.49 23.82
CA GLN A 621 4.88 -29.21 23.48
C GLN A 621 5.82 -29.29 22.26
N ASN A 622 6.57 -30.37 22.14
CA ASN A 622 7.56 -30.59 21.08
C ASN A 622 7.05 -31.51 19.96
N ILE A 623 5.89 -32.14 20.13
CA ILE A 623 5.31 -33.11 19.19
C ILE A 623 4.34 -32.43 18.22
N LEU A 624 3.70 -31.35 18.65
CA LEU A 624 2.81 -30.54 17.81
C LEU A 624 3.65 -29.83 16.73
N SER A 625 3.72 -30.44 15.55
CA SER A 625 4.43 -29.96 14.37
C SER A 625 3.82 -28.66 13.82
N GLY A 626 4.56 -27.98 12.94
CA GLY A 626 4.12 -26.72 12.32
C GLY A 626 2.78 -26.84 11.59
N ASP A 627 2.47 -27.96 10.94
CA ASP A 627 1.20 -28.17 10.23
C ASP A 627 0.00 -28.17 11.18
N LEU A 628 0.11 -28.95 12.27
CA LEU A 628 -0.91 -28.98 13.32
C LEU A 628 -1.04 -27.61 14.00
N LEU A 629 0.07 -26.90 14.17
CA LEU A 629 0.09 -25.56 14.74
C LEU A 629 -0.61 -24.55 13.82
N CYS A 630 -0.39 -24.60 12.51
CA CYS A 630 -1.10 -23.78 11.53
C CYS A 630 -2.61 -24.03 11.58
N GLN A 631 -3.05 -25.29 11.65
CA GLN A 631 -4.47 -25.64 11.77
C GLN A 631 -5.09 -25.10 13.07
N LEU A 632 -4.37 -25.23 14.20
CA LEU A 632 -4.79 -24.67 15.49
C LEU A 632 -4.93 -23.14 15.44
N ILE A 633 -3.98 -22.45 14.82
CA ILE A 633 -3.98 -20.98 14.68
C ILE A 633 -5.15 -20.49 13.82
N HIS A 634 -5.46 -21.20 12.73
CA HIS A 634 -6.62 -20.90 11.88
C HIS A 634 -7.96 -21.27 12.52
N ARG A 635 -7.94 -21.93 13.69
CA ARG A 635 -9.13 -22.43 14.41
C ARG A 635 -9.93 -23.43 13.55
N GLU A 636 -9.23 -24.23 12.76
CA GLU A 636 -9.85 -25.29 11.95
C GLU A 636 -10.33 -26.43 12.84
N LEU A 637 -11.59 -26.83 12.67
CA LEU A 637 -12.28 -27.80 13.55
C LEU A 637 -11.79 -29.25 13.40
N LEU A 638 -11.09 -29.59 12.31
CA LEU A 638 -10.87 -30.98 11.87
C LEU A 638 -9.56 -31.62 12.36
N ILE A 639 -8.99 -31.18 13.48
CA ILE A 639 -7.79 -31.81 14.02
C ILE A 639 -8.14 -33.16 14.66
N GLN A 640 -7.94 -34.24 13.91
CA GLN A 640 -8.08 -35.61 14.43
C GLN A 640 -6.85 -35.99 15.24
N ILE A 641 -6.94 -35.82 16.55
CA ILE A 641 -5.87 -36.23 17.47
C ILE A 641 -5.98 -37.75 17.71
N ASN A 642 -5.13 -38.53 17.04
CA ASN A 642 -5.01 -39.97 17.24
C ASN A 642 -3.95 -40.27 18.31
N ASN A 643 -4.32 -40.18 19.59
CA ASN A 643 -3.40 -40.61 20.65
C ASN A 643 -3.52 -42.14 20.86
N LYS A 644 -2.39 -42.86 20.77
CA LYS A 644 -2.32 -44.26 21.18
C LYS A 644 -2.26 -44.32 22.70
N CYS A 645 -3.40 -44.36 23.37
CA CYS A 645 -3.40 -44.71 24.78
C CYS A 645 -3.70 -46.19 24.98
N ASN A 646 -2.69 -46.89 25.48
CA ASN A 646 -2.71 -48.33 25.74
C ASN A 646 -2.79 -48.65 27.25
N GLN A 647 -2.95 -47.64 28.11
CA GLN A 647 -2.98 -47.81 29.55
C GLN A 647 -4.37 -47.51 30.10
N TYR A 648 -4.95 -48.45 30.84
CA TYR A 648 -6.29 -48.34 31.43
C TYR A 648 -6.43 -47.11 32.33
N ASP A 649 -5.37 -46.72 33.03
CA ASP A 649 -5.38 -45.65 34.04
C ASP A 649 -5.51 -44.22 33.47
N GLU A 650 -5.29 -44.03 32.17
CA GLU A 650 -5.31 -42.71 31.54
C GLU A 650 -6.63 -42.43 30.80
N VAL A 651 -7.34 -43.47 30.33
CA VAL A 651 -8.52 -43.34 29.45
C VAL A 651 -9.66 -42.56 30.10
N GLY A 652 -9.88 -42.72 31.41
CA GLY A 652 -10.93 -41.99 32.13
C GLY A 652 -10.79 -40.47 32.06
N LYS A 653 -9.58 -39.93 31.85
CA LYS A 653 -9.33 -38.48 31.85
C LYS A 653 -9.82 -37.76 30.59
N TYR A 654 -9.92 -38.47 29.47
CA TYR A 654 -10.27 -37.88 28.17
C TYR A 654 -11.33 -38.70 27.41
N TYR A 655 -11.98 -39.66 28.06
CA TYR A 655 -13.10 -40.40 27.47
C TYR A 655 -14.32 -39.48 27.33
N ILE A 656 -14.89 -39.44 26.12
CA ILE A 656 -16.14 -38.73 25.86
C ILE A 656 -17.28 -39.75 25.91
N ASN A 657 -18.25 -39.53 26.80
CA ASN A 657 -19.41 -40.40 26.98
C ASN A 657 -20.13 -40.68 25.66
N ARG A 658 -20.46 -41.96 25.41
CA ARG A 658 -21.05 -42.42 24.15
C ARG A 658 -22.43 -42.99 24.35
N SER A 659 -23.27 -42.82 23.34
CA SER A 659 -24.52 -43.58 23.22
C SER A 659 -24.30 -44.76 22.29
N VAL A 660 -24.42 -45.97 22.83
CA VAL A 660 -24.35 -47.21 22.06
C VAL A 660 -25.73 -47.53 21.53
N HIS A 661 -25.79 -48.02 20.29
CA HIS A 661 -27.03 -48.33 19.63
C HIS A 661 -26.97 -49.74 19.06
N ARG A 662 -27.91 -50.60 19.45
CA ARG A 662 -28.04 -51.95 18.89
C ARG A 662 -28.86 -51.88 17.61
N ARG A 663 -28.35 -52.48 16.55
CA ARG A 663 -28.92 -52.40 15.20
C ARG A 663 -29.05 -53.79 14.58
N VAL A 664 -30.15 -54.47 14.89
CA VAL A 664 -30.49 -55.76 14.25
C VAL A 664 -31.96 -55.75 13.83
N VAL A 665 -32.20 -55.34 12.58
CA VAL A 665 -33.53 -55.34 11.95
C VAL A 665 -33.70 -56.63 11.16
N ILE A 666 -34.86 -57.27 11.33
CA ILE A 666 -35.25 -58.44 10.56
C ILE A 666 -36.12 -58.00 9.38
N SER A 667 -35.75 -58.43 8.18
CA SER A 667 -36.52 -58.25 6.95
C SER A 667 -37.94 -58.75 7.12
N LYS A 668 -38.90 -57.99 6.61
CA LYS A 668 -40.32 -58.36 6.60
C LYS A 668 -40.59 -59.64 5.80
N GLU A 669 -39.66 -60.04 4.93
CA GLU A 669 -39.71 -61.29 4.17
C GLU A 669 -39.74 -62.53 5.08
N ILE A 670 -39.36 -62.41 6.35
CA ILE A 670 -39.54 -63.49 7.32
C ILE A 670 -41.01 -63.92 7.43
N LYS A 671 -41.95 -62.99 7.21
CA LYS A 671 -43.39 -63.28 7.17
C LYS A 671 -43.82 -64.11 5.95
N LEU A 672 -42.98 -64.15 4.90
CA LEU A 672 -43.20 -64.92 3.68
C LEU A 672 -42.59 -66.33 3.75
N SER A 673 -42.06 -66.74 4.91
CA SER A 673 -41.39 -68.04 5.10
C SER A 673 -42.09 -68.92 6.15
N PRO A 674 -43.40 -69.23 5.96
CA PRO A 674 -44.19 -70.00 6.93
C PRO A 674 -43.70 -71.45 7.09
N ASP A 675 -42.89 -71.95 6.16
CA ASP A 675 -42.30 -73.29 6.23
C ASP A 675 -41.18 -73.39 7.26
N GLN A 676 -40.49 -72.28 7.56
CA GLN A 676 -39.37 -72.24 8.51
C GLN A 676 -39.78 -71.71 9.88
N PHE A 677 -40.76 -70.80 9.91
CA PHE A 677 -41.15 -70.07 11.12
C PHE A 677 -42.64 -70.17 11.42
N GLN A 678 -42.97 -70.32 12.70
CA GLN A 678 -44.32 -70.10 13.23
C GLN A 678 -44.36 -68.71 13.90
N ILE A 679 -45.06 -67.76 13.28
CA ILE A 679 -45.15 -66.38 13.78
C ILE A 679 -46.37 -66.25 14.70
N THR A 680 -46.17 -65.72 15.90
CA THR A 680 -47.22 -65.44 16.90
C THR A 680 -47.03 -64.05 17.49
N SER A 681 -48.12 -63.44 17.96
CA SER A 681 -48.12 -62.22 18.76
C SER A 681 -48.71 -62.43 20.16
N SER A 682 -48.90 -63.69 20.56
CA SER A 682 -49.49 -64.11 21.83
C SER A 682 -48.60 -65.13 22.53
N SER A 683 -48.55 -65.06 23.87
CA SER A 683 -47.86 -66.02 24.72
C SER A 683 -48.52 -67.41 24.75
N LEU A 684 -49.78 -67.53 24.31
CA LEU A 684 -50.56 -68.76 24.30
C LEU A 684 -50.61 -69.36 22.88
N VAL A 685 -49.61 -70.18 22.53
CA VAL A 685 -49.63 -70.95 21.27
C VAL A 685 -50.23 -72.33 21.56
N LYS A 686 -51.48 -72.55 21.13
CA LYS A 686 -52.22 -73.81 21.39
C LYS A 686 -51.75 -75.00 20.54
N ASP A 687 -51.08 -74.77 19.42
CA ASP A 687 -50.55 -75.79 18.51
C ASP A 687 -49.09 -75.50 18.15
N LEU A 688 -48.16 -75.90 19.02
CA LEU A 688 -46.72 -75.76 18.79
C LEU A 688 -46.25 -76.87 17.84
N LYS A 689 -45.88 -76.51 16.60
CA LYS A 689 -45.27 -77.46 15.67
C LYS A 689 -43.79 -77.63 16.02
N THR A 690 -43.38 -78.84 16.34
CA THR A 690 -42.03 -79.15 16.87
C THR A 690 -40.89 -79.01 15.85
N ASP A 691 -41.20 -78.83 14.57
CA ASP A 691 -40.24 -78.73 13.46
C ASP A 691 -39.89 -77.27 13.05
N LYS A 692 -40.61 -76.27 13.57
CA LYS A 692 -40.45 -74.84 13.19
C LYS A 692 -39.91 -73.99 14.33
N ASP A 693 -39.18 -72.93 13.97
CA ASP A 693 -38.73 -71.94 14.94
C ASP A 693 -39.87 -70.94 15.19
N ILE A 694 -40.03 -70.46 16.42
CA ILE A 694 -41.13 -69.55 16.77
C ILE A 694 -40.66 -68.11 16.69
N ILE A 695 -41.38 -67.26 15.95
CA ILE A 695 -41.19 -65.82 15.97
C ILE A 695 -42.29 -65.20 16.84
N LEU A 696 -41.93 -64.67 17.99
CA LEU A 696 -42.82 -63.86 18.80
C LEU A 696 -42.68 -62.39 18.40
N ILE A 697 -43.74 -61.78 17.89
CA ILE A 697 -43.82 -60.33 17.68
C ILE A 697 -44.64 -59.74 18.84
N SER A 698 -43.96 -59.21 19.86
CA SER A 698 -44.60 -58.60 21.03
C SER A 698 -43.80 -57.42 21.56
N ASP A 699 -44.47 -56.49 22.25
CA ASP A 699 -43.81 -55.42 23.00
C ASP A 699 -43.49 -55.84 24.45
N CYS A 700 -44.00 -56.97 24.91
CA CYS A 700 -43.88 -57.46 26.28
C CYS A 700 -42.83 -58.59 26.39
N LYS A 701 -41.84 -58.41 27.27
CA LYS A 701 -40.82 -59.43 27.55
C LYS A 701 -41.42 -60.68 28.22
N ASP A 702 -42.45 -60.51 29.05
CA ASP A 702 -43.05 -61.62 29.79
C ASP A 702 -43.68 -62.65 28.85
N ASP A 703 -44.17 -62.21 27.68
CA ASP A 703 -44.67 -63.12 26.64
C ASP A 703 -43.58 -64.04 26.10
N PHE A 704 -42.35 -63.52 25.94
CA PHE A 704 -41.19 -64.29 25.53
C PHE A 704 -40.75 -65.26 26.62
N ASP A 705 -40.67 -64.79 27.86
CA ASP A 705 -40.25 -65.61 29.00
C ASP A 705 -41.24 -66.77 29.26
N GLN A 706 -42.54 -66.56 29.06
CA GLN A 706 -43.56 -67.61 29.09
C GLN A 706 -43.40 -68.60 27.94
N LEU A 707 -43.28 -68.12 26.69
CA LEU A 707 -43.12 -68.98 25.53
C LEU A 707 -41.84 -69.82 25.59
N CYS A 708 -40.78 -69.28 26.17
CA CYS A 708 -39.54 -69.99 26.40
C CYS A 708 -39.71 -71.28 27.21
N GLN A 709 -40.78 -71.45 28.00
CA GLN A 709 -41.01 -72.70 28.72
C GLN A 709 -41.42 -73.86 27.80
N TYR A 710 -41.95 -73.56 26.60
CA TYR A 710 -42.64 -74.54 25.76
C TYR A 710 -41.93 -74.90 24.46
N ALA A 711 -40.94 -74.12 24.00
CA ALA A 711 -40.20 -74.42 22.78
C ALA A 711 -38.69 -74.17 22.91
N GLN A 712 -37.91 -74.88 22.08
CA GLN A 712 -36.45 -74.81 22.08
C GLN A 712 -35.92 -73.62 21.28
N ASN A 713 -36.49 -73.33 20.10
CA ASN A 713 -36.09 -72.21 19.23
C ASN A 713 -37.19 -71.15 19.18
N ILE A 714 -36.96 -70.01 19.84
CA ILE A 714 -37.90 -68.88 19.92
C ILE A 714 -37.13 -67.59 19.70
N HIS A 715 -37.66 -66.70 18.88
CA HIS A 715 -37.06 -65.42 18.54
C HIS A 715 -38.06 -64.30 18.81
N TRP A 716 -37.73 -63.41 19.74
CA TRP A 716 -38.55 -62.26 20.08
C TRP A 716 -38.17 -61.06 19.22
N LEU A 717 -39.14 -60.58 18.46
CA LEU A 717 -39.08 -59.36 17.66
C LEU A 717 -40.06 -58.33 18.23
N LYS A 718 -39.66 -57.06 18.22
CA LYS A 718 -40.51 -55.93 18.57
C LYS A 718 -40.89 -55.16 17.31
N SER A 719 -42.17 -54.83 17.12
CA SER A 719 -42.56 -54.01 15.98
C SER A 719 -42.44 -52.53 16.33
N VAL A 720 -41.50 -51.82 15.70
CA VAL A 720 -41.28 -50.39 15.94
C VAL A 720 -41.28 -49.68 14.59
N ASN A 721 -42.16 -48.68 14.41
CA ASN A 721 -42.31 -47.92 13.16
C ASN A 721 -42.43 -48.81 11.91
N HIS A 722 -43.26 -49.85 12.02
CA HIS A 722 -43.45 -50.88 11.01
C HIS A 722 -42.22 -51.73 10.66
N GLU A 723 -41.08 -51.60 11.34
CA GLU A 723 -39.93 -52.51 11.22
C GLU A 723 -39.96 -53.59 12.32
N LEU A 724 -39.20 -54.68 12.13
CA LEU A 724 -39.09 -55.78 13.10
C LEU A 724 -37.70 -55.74 13.75
N LEU A 725 -37.62 -55.24 14.98
CA LEU A 725 -36.38 -55.18 15.74
C LEU A 725 -36.17 -56.49 16.51
N TRP A 726 -35.08 -57.18 16.24
CA TRP A 726 -34.74 -58.39 16.98
C TRP A 726 -34.29 -58.04 18.41
N GLN A 727 -35.03 -58.53 19.40
CA GLN A 727 -34.71 -58.33 20.81
C GLN A 727 -33.81 -59.45 21.32
N VAL A 728 -34.35 -60.65 21.52
CA VAL A 728 -33.67 -61.80 22.15
C VAL A 728 -34.11 -63.09 21.47
N SER A 729 -33.26 -64.12 21.50
CA SER A 729 -33.58 -65.47 21.02
C SER A 729 -33.20 -66.53 22.05
N LYS A 730 -34.02 -67.58 22.14
CA LYS A 730 -33.71 -68.86 22.79
C LYS A 730 -33.50 -69.91 21.70
N GLY A 731 -32.44 -70.70 21.78
CA GLY A 731 -32.13 -71.76 20.80
C GLY A 731 -31.29 -71.29 19.60
N SER A 732 -31.31 -72.08 18.52
CA SER A 732 -30.50 -71.82 17.32
C SER A 732 -31.03 -70.64 16.52
N VAL A 733 -30.16 -69.69 16.16
CA VAL A 733 -30.52 -68.49 15.38
C VAL A 733 -30.21 -68.60 13.89
N SER A 734 -29.68 -69.73 13.42
CA SER A 734 -29.16 -69.88 12.06
C SER A 734 -30.19 -69.58 10.98
N LYS A 735 -31.47 -69.95 11.20
CA LYS A 735 -32.56 -69.62 10.26
C LYS A 735 -32.87 -68.13 10.28
N LEU A 736 -32.97 -67.52 11.47
CA LEU A 736 -33.28 -66.10 11.65
C LEU A 736 -32.22 -65.19 11.00
N LEU A 737 -30.95 -65.57 11.07
CA LEU A 737 -29.82 -64.80 10.53
C LEU A 737 -29.91 -64.56 9.01
N ASN A 738 -30.61 -65.43 8.27
CA ASN A 738 -30.83 -65.27 6.82
C ASN A 738 -31.73 -64.06 6.50
N TYR A 739 -32.51 -63.60 7.47
CA TYR A 739 -33.46 -62.50 7.32
C TYR A 739 -32.99 -61.22 7.99
N VAL A 740 -31.77 -61.16 8.55
CA VAL A 740 -31.21 -59.90 9.05
C VAL A 740 -30.97 -58.98 7.86
N ASP A 741 -31.57 -57.80 7.87
CA ASP A 741 -31.39 -56.84 6.79
C ASP A 741 -30.00 -56.17 6.87
N ARG A 742 -29.13 -56.54 5.93
CA ARG A 742 -27.74 -56.07 5.85
C ARG A 742 -27.59 -54.77 5.04
N SER A 743 -28.65 -54.30 4.39
CA SER A 743 -28.65 -53.11 3.53
C SER A 743 -28.89 -51.80 4.31
N ILE A 744 -29.42 -51.90 5.54
CA ILE A 744 -29.86 -50.76 6.35
C ILE A 744 -28.70 -50.09 7.11
N TYR A 745 -27.58 -49.74 6.47
CA TYR A 745 -26.62 -48.84 7.13
C TYR A 745 -27.14 -47.39 7.22
N LYS A 746 -28.24 -47.04 6.53
CA LYS A 746 -28.73 -45.67 6.33
C LYS A 746 -30.01 -45.24 7.10
N ASN A 747 -30.76 -46.14 7.76
CA ASN A 747 -32.01 -45.73 8.47
C ASN A 747 -31.80 -45.39 9.96
N SER A 748 -32.65 -44.49 10.47
CA SER A 748 -32.62 -43.84 11.79
C SER A 748 -33.18 -44.66 12.96
N LEU A 749 -33.60 -45.91 12.75
CA LEU A 749 -34.22 -46.72 13.79
C LEU A 749 -33.15 -47.51 14.56
N THR A 750 -32.82 -47.01 15.74
CA THR A 750 -31.85 -47.61 16.66
C THR A 750 -32.46 -47.78 18.05
N GLN A 751 -32.10 -48.87 18.73
CA GLN A 751 -32.38 -49.01 20.15
C GLN A 751 -31.13 -48.56 20.91
N LYS A 752 -31.26 -47.48 21.69
CA LYS A 752 -30.20 -47.07 22.61
C LYS A 752 -29.97 -48.19 23.62
N VAL A 753 -28.72 -48.56 23.81
CA VAL A 753 -28.26 -49.49 24.85
C VAL A 753 -27.42 -48.68 25.81
N ASP A 754 -27.84 -48.66 27.07
CA ASP A 754 -27.03 -48.11 28.13
C ASP A 754 -26.00 -49.18 28.51
N VAL A 755 -24.71 -48.84 28.36
CA VAL A 755 -23.56 -49.73 28.59
C VAL A 755 -22.63 -48.96 29.52
N ASP A 756 -22.76 -49.21 30.83
CA ASP A 756 -21.90 -48.62 31.85
C ASP A 756 -20.65 -49.48 32.02
N ASP A 757 -20.81 -50.81 32.01
CA ASP A 757 -19.69 -51.76 32.03
C ASP A 757 -19.93 -52.99 31.13
N ILE A 758 -18.96 -53.91 31.15
CA ILE A 758 -18.96 -55.10 30.28
C ILE A 758 -20.15 -56.03 30.53
N THR A 759 -20.69 -56.04 31.75
CA THR A 759 -21.75 -56.93 32.20
C THR A 759 -23.13 -56.51 31.71
N ASP A 760 -23.28 -55.26 31.26
CA ASP A 760 -24.49 -54.76 30.59
C ASP A 760 -24.66 -55.36 29.19
N ILE A 761 -23.57 -55.86 28.60
CA ILE A 761 -23.56 -56.50 27.30
C ILE A 761 -24.00 -57.97 27.45
N LYS A 762 -25.27 -58.26 27.16
CA LYS A 762 -25.87 -59.60 27.29
C LYS A 762 -25.53 -60.55 26.15
N ASP A 763 -25.10 -60.03 25.00
CA ASP A 763 -24.76 -60.82 23.82
C ASP A 763 -23.37 -61.48 23.99
N LYS A 764 -23.24 -62.77 23.65
CA LYS A 764 -21.98 -63.53 23.75
C LYS A 764 -20.88 -63.00 22.82
N VAL A 765 -21.27 -62.42 21.69
CA VAL A 765 -20.38 -61.87 20.66
C VAL A 765 -20.96 -60.54 20.20
N VAL A 766 -20.15 -59.48 20.24
CA VAL A 766 -20.55 -58.13 19.82
C VAL A 766 -19.54 -57.57 18.84
N ILE A 767 -20.02 -56.97 17.76
CA ILE A 767 -19.23 -56.22 16.80
C ILE A 767 -19.54 -54.74 16.98
N ILE A 768 -18.52 -53.94 17.30
CA ILE A 768 -18.66 -52.48 17.41
C ILE A 768 -18.22 -51.85 16.10
N ALA A 769 -19.17 -51.26 15.39
CA ALA A 769 -18.94 -50.53 14.13
C ALA A 769 -19.12 -49.02 14.33
N ALA A 770 -18.16 -48.24 13.83
CA ALA A 770 -18.19 -46.78 13.77
C ALA A 770 -17.13 -46.30 12.76
N GLU A 771 -17.19 -45.04 12.32
CA GLU A 771 -16.17 -44.46 11.43
C GLU A 771 -14.76 -44.47 12.08
N PRO A 772 -13.68 -44.46 11.28
CA PRO A 772 -12.32 -44.25 11.79
C PRO A 772 -12.25 -42.99 12.67
N GLY A 773 -11.47 -43.02 13.76
CA GLY A 773 -11.32 -41.88 14.67
C GLY A 773 -12.47 -41.63 15.66
N MET A 774 -13.62 -42.33 15.56
CA MET A 774 -14.75 -42.15 16.48
C MET A 774 -14.56 -42.74 17.89
N GLY A 775 -13.36 -43.18 18.26
CA GLY A 775 -13.05 -43.64 19.63
C GLY A 775 -13.50 -45.06 19.98
N LYS A 776 -13.65 -45.98 19.00
CA LYS A 776 -14.04 -47.39 19.27
C LYS A 776 -13.15 -48.08 20.32
N SER A 777 -11.82 -47.97 20.16
CA SER A 777 -10.86 -48.55 21.09
C SER A 777 -10.92 -47.88 22.46
N THR A 778 -11.13 -46.55 22.49
CA THR A 778 -11.31 -45.78 23.73
C THR A 778 -12.58 -46.19 24.46
N PHE A 779 -13.69 -46.40 23.74
CA PHE A 779 -14.94 -46.92 24.27
C PHE A 779 -14.75 -48.29 24.92
N LEU A 780 -14.15 -49.24 24.19
CA LEU A 780 -13.89 -50.60 24.71
C LEU A 780 -12.97 -50.58 25.91
N THR A 781 -11.95 -49.72 25.91
CA THR A 781 -11.03 -49.57 27.05
C THR A 781 -11.73 -48.95 28.26
N ASN A 782 -12.62 -47.96 28.06
CA ASN A 782 -13.41 -47.37 29.14
C ASN A 782 -14.39 -48.39 29.74
N VAL A 783 -15.16 -49.12 28.93
CA VAL A 783 -16.10 -50.15 29.42
C VAL A 783 -15.37 -51.24 30.19
N ALA A 784 -14.18 -51.66 29.72
CA ALA A 784 -13.34 -52.60 30.45
C ALA A 784 -12.80 -52.03 31.77
N MET A 785 -12.39 -50.76 31.80
CA MET A 785 -11.96 -50.08 33.02
C MET A 785 -13.10 -49.97 34.04
N GLN A 786 -14.30 -49.56 33.61
CA GLN A 786 -15.48 -49.48 34.47
C GLN A 786 -15.82 -50.85 35.06
N ALA A 787 -15.74 -51.91 34.25
CA ALA A 787 -15.92 -53.28 34.74
C ALA A 787 -14.90 -53.65 35.83
N ILE A 788 -13.61 -53.36 35.63
CA ILE A 788 -12.57 -53.59 36.65
C ILE A 788 -12.85 -52.78 37.93
N MET A 789 -13.28 -51.52 37.79
CA MET A 789 -13.64 -50.66 38.93
C MET A 789 -14.88 -51.14 39.68
N HIS A 790 -15.91 -51.61 38.96
CA HIS A 790 -17.13 -52.16 39.54
C HIS A 790 -16.92 -53.54 40.19
N ASP A 791 -16.05 -54.38 39.60
CA ASP A 791 -15.74 -55.72 40.07
C ASP A 791 -14.92 -55.72 41.37
N SER A 792 -14.13 -54.66 41.63
CA SER A 792 -13.52 -54.45 42.95
C SER A 792 -14.53 -54.32 44.12
N ARG A 793 -15.84 -54.25 43.81
CA ARG A 793 -16.95 -54.20 44.76
C ARG A 793 -17.90 -55.42 44.67
N LYS A 794 -17.65 -56.41 43.81
CA LYS A 794 -18.45 -57.64 43.64
C LYS A 794 -17.56 -58.89 43.70
N THR A 795 -18.14 -60.05 43.96
CA THR A 795 -17.43 -61.32 44.25
C THR A 795 -17.22 -62.22 43.03
N ASP A 796 -17.43 -61.73 41.80
CA ASP A 796 -17.20 -62.53 40.58
C ASP A 796 -15.78 -62.28 40.08
N ASN A 797 -15.01 -63.31 39.72
CA ASN A 797 -13.67 -63.12 39.13
C ASN A 797 -13.81 -62.80 37.62
N LEU A 798 -13.85 -61.52 37.22
CA LEU A 798 -13.88 -61.12 35.81
C LEU A 798 -12.46 -60.97 35.23
N CYS A 799 -12.17 -61.61 34.10
CA CYS A 799 -10.91 -61.44 33.37
C CYS A 799 -11.16 -60.84 31.99
N ILE A 800 -10.52 -59.71 31.70
CA ILE A 800 -10.65 -59.00 30.43
C ILE A 800 -9.37 -59.18 29.63
N ILE A 801 -9.49 -59.71 28.41
CA ILE A 801 -8.35 -59.93 27.52
C ILE A 801 -8.51 -59.04 26.29
N ARG A 802 -7.57 -58.12 26.13
CA ARG A 802 -7.50 -57.25 24.95
C ARG A 802 -6.61 -57.88 23.89
N VAL A 803 -7.17 -58.16 22.72
CA VAL A 803 -6.43 -58.75 21.59
C VAL A 803 -6.55 -57.86 20.35
N ASN A 804 -5.42 -57.46 19.80
CA ASN A 804 -5.37 -56.89 18.46
C ASN A 804 -5.30 -58.06 17.46
N LEU A 805 -6.35 -58.25 16.65
CA LEU A 805 -6.40 -59.36 15.70
C LEU A 805 -5.29 -59.30 14.66
N ARG A 806 -4.80 -58.10 14.33
CA ARG A 806 -3.75 -57.90 13.34
C ARG A 806 -2.45 -58.59 13.74
N ASP A 807 -2.16 -58.60 15.04
CA ASP A 807 -0.95 -59.19 15.59
C ASP A 807 -0.93 -60.73 15.42
N TYR A 808 -2.10 -61.32 15.18
CA TYR A 808 -2.30 -62.76 15.04
C TYR A 808 -2.92 -63.14 13.68
N CYS A 809 -2.90 -62.25 12.68
CA CYS A 809 -3.45 -62.53 11.34
C CYS A 809 -2.89 -63.83 10.73
N ASN A 810 -1.59 -64.07 10.91
CA ASN A 810 -0.92 -65.28 10.41
C ASN A 810 -1.48 -66.55 11.06
N ASP A 811 -1.83 -66.52 12.35
CA ASP A 811 -2.42 -67.66 13.05
C ASP A 811 -3.81 -68.01 12.50
N PHE A 812 -4.60 -67.00 12.14
CA PHE A 812 -5.92 -67.21 11.53
C PHE A 812 -5.85 -67.76 10.10
N TYR A 813 -4.78 -67.48 9.35
CA TYR A 813 -4.57 -68.06 8.01
C TYR A 813 -4.27 -69.57 8.07
N GLU A 814 -3.74 -70.06 9.18
CA GLU A 814 -3.45 -71.48 9.38
C GLU A 814 -4.67 -72.28 9.86
N TRP A 815 -5.77 -71.60 10.20
CA TRP A 815 -6.99 -72.25 10.65
C TRP A 815 -7.84 -72.77 9.48
N PRO A 816 -8.38 -74.00 9.57
CA PRO A 816 -9.19 -74.57 8.51
C PRO A 816 -10.55 -73.86 8.36
N ASP A 817 -11.15 -73.89 7.16
CA ASP A 817 -12.53 -73.43 6.87
C ASP A 817 -13.65 -74.26 7.56
N LYS A 818 -13.28 -75.08 8.55
CA LYS A 818 -14.14 -75.99 9.31
C LYS A 818 -14.18 -75.59 10.78
N PRO A 819 -15.11 -76.11 11.60
CA PRO A 819 -15.14 -75.82 13.04
C PRO A 819 -13.77 -76.08 13.65
N ILE A 820 -13.18 -75.02 14.22
CA ILE A 820 -11.84 -75.08 14.79
C ILE A 820 -11.88 -76.05 15.98
N PRO A 821 -10.98 -77.05 16.03
CA PRO A 821 -10.88 -77.94 17.17
C PRO A 821 -10.70 -77.16 18.48
N ILE A 822 -11.40 -77.58 19.54
CA ILE A 822 -11.42 -76.84 20.82
C ILE A 822 -10.02 -76.71 21.43
N ASP A 823 -9.11 -77.65 21.15
CA ASP A 823 -7.72 -77.61 21.57
C ASP A 823 -6.92 -76.50 20.87
N GLU A 824 -7.18 -76.22 19.59
CA GLU A 824 -6.57 -75.10 18.87
C GLU A 824 -7.09 -73.75 19.40
N ILE A 825 -8.38 -73.67 19.75
CA ILE A 825 -8.96 -72.48 20.39
C ILE A 825 -8.28 -72.21 21.74
N ILE A 826 -8.10 -73.24 22.57
CA ILE A 826 -7.47 -73.07 23.89
C ILE A 826 -5.98 -72.74 23.76
N LYS A 827 -5.24 -73.36 22.82
CA LYS A 827 -3.86 -72.98 22.50
C LYS A 827 -3.76 -71.50 22.14
N PHE A 828 -4.67 -71.01 21.30
CA PHE A 828 -4.74 -69.61 20.94
C PHE A 828 -5.03 -68.71 22.15
N VAL A 829 -6.00 -69.07 23.00
CA VAL A 829 -6.31 -68.32 24.24
C VAL A 829 -5.12 -68.30 25.20
N CYS A 830 -4.38 -69.40 25.36
CA CYS A 830 -3.15 -69.44 26.15
C CYS A 830 -2.03 -68.58 25.53
N LYS A 831 -1.95 -68.54 24.19
CA LYS A 831 -0.98 -67.71 23.44
C LYS A 831 -1.24 -66.22 23.64
N ILE A 832 -2.47 -65.77 23.47
CA ILE A 832 -2.85 -64.34 23.63
C ILE A 832 -2.72 -63.87 25.09
N THR A 833 -2.97 -64.76 26.06
CA THR A 833 -2.84 -64.45 27.50
C THR A 833 -1.42 -64.60 28.03
N LYS A 834 -0.46 -65.02 27.19
CA LYS A 834 0.93 -65.34 27.56
C LYS A 834 1.03 -66.42 28.66
N LEU A 835 0.04 -67.30 28.77
CA LEU A 835 -0.03 -68.43 29.72
C LEU A 835 0.57 -69.73 29.15
N ASN A 836 1.37 -69.64 28.09
CA ASN A 836 1.91 -70.79 27.31
C ASN A 836 2.63 -71.87 28.14
N VAL A 837 3.12 -71.54 29.34
CA VAL A 837 3.83 -72.46 30.24
C VAL A 837 2.89 -73.48 30.93
N LEU A 838 1.57 -73.20 30.98
CA LEU A 838 0.59 -74.06 31.65
C LEU A 838 -0.01 -75.14 30.72
N TYR A 839 -0.13 -74.86 29.42
CA TYR A 839 -0.83 -75.76 28.48
C TYR A 839 -0.12 -77.10 28.30
N SER A 840 1.21 -77.09 28.20
CA SER A 840 2.02 -78.30 28.02
C SER A 840 2.12 -79.19 29.27
N LYS A 841 1.82 -78.65 30.46
CA LYS A 841 1.91 -79.39 31.73
C LYS A 841 0.59 -80.04 32.18
N PHE A 842 -0.57 -79.52 31.79
CA PHE A 842 -1.83 -79.85 32.47
C PHE A 842 -2.97 -80.37 31.58
N ALA A 843 -2.88 -80.30 30.25
CA ALA A 843 -3.95 -80.73 29.36
C ALA A 843 -3.66 -82.09 28.71
N ARG A 844 -4.59 -83.05 28.82
CA ARG A 844 -4.64 -84.26 27.97
C ARG A 844 -5.97 -84.35 27.25
N ASN A 845 -5.93 -84.67 25.96
CA ASN A 845 -7.12 -84.98 25.17
C ASN A 845 -7.47 -86.46 25.35
N ILE A 846 -8.65 -86.75 25.87
CA ILE A 846 -9.20 -88.10 25.98
C ILE A 846 -10.61 -88.06 25.37
N ASP A 847 -10.81 -88.78 24.25
CA ASP A 847 -12.09 -88.92 23.57
C ASP A 847 -12.84 -87.61 23.29
N GLY A 848 -12.12 -86.58 22.82
CA GLY A 848 -12.72 -85.29 22.46
C GLY A 848 -13.11 -84.42 23.66
N LYS A 849 -12.71 -84.80 24.88
CA LYS A 849 -12.76 -83.97 26.09
C LYS A 849 -11.34 -83.67 26.56
N ILE A 850 -11.10 -82.43 26.99
CA ILE A 850 -9.82 -82.03 27.57
C ILE A 850 -9.92 -82.17 29.09
N ASP A 851 -9.08 -83.03 29.64
CA ASP A 851 -8.96 -83.25 31.07
C ASP A 851 -7.80 -82.38 31.59
N LEU A 852 -8.11 -81.45 32.50
CA LEU A 852 -7.14 -80.54 33.12
C LEU A 852 -6.79 -81.07 34.52
N ARG A 853 -5.59 -81.64 34.70
CA ARG A 853 -5.15 -82.09 36.03
C ARG A 853 -4.71 -80.91 36.89
N VAL A 854 -5.19 -80.85 38.13
CA VAL A 854 -4.86 -79.81 39.11
C VAL A 854 -4.01 -80.40 40.22
N GLU A 855 -2.87 -79.80 40.56
CA GLU A 855 -2.15 -80.14 41.79
C GLU A 855 -2.92 -79.63 43.02
N LYS A 856 -2.83 -80.36 44.14
CA LYS A 856 -3.66 -80.25 45.37
C LYS A 856 -3.82 -78.85 46.00
N HIS A 857 -3.15 -77.81 45.50
CA HIS A 857 -3.15 -76.46 46.07
C HIS A 857 -3.50 -75.34 45.08
N THR A 858 -3.93 -75.65 43.86
CA THR A 858 -4.33 -74.62 42.88
C THR A 858 -5.85 -74.55 42.77
N ASN A 859 -6.46 -73.43 43.16
CA ASN A 859 -7.91 -73.23 43.08
C ASN A 859 -8.33 -72.91 41.63
N ILE A 860 -8.57 -73.95 40.82
CA ILE A 860 -9.05 -73.86 39.43
C ILE A 860 -10.54 -73.49 39.33
N GLU A 861 -11.30 -73.55 40.42
CA GLU A 861 -12.69 -73.09 40.47
C GLU A 861 -12.78 -71.61 40.03
N SER A 862 -11.76 -70.81 40.38
CA SER A 862 -11.59 -69.42 39.94
C SER A 862 -11.47 -69.25 38.42
N LEU A 863 -10.80 -70.18 37.72
CA LEU A 863 -10.56 -70.13 36.27
C LEU A 863 -11.77 -70.60 35.47
N LEU A 864 -12.49 -71.60 35.99
CA LEU A 864 -13.73 -72.12 35.40
C LEU A 864 -14.93 -71.18 35.62
N GLN A 865 -14.87 -70.32 36.64
CA GLN A 865 -15.84 -69.24 36.88
C GLN A 865 -15.47 -67.93 36.17
N THR A 866 -14.35 -67.88 35.46
CA THR A 866 -13.89 -66.66 34.79
C THR A 866 -14.77 -66.35 33.58
N LYS A 867 -15.49 -65.22 33.63
CA LYS A 867 -16.13 -64.64 32.44
C LYS A 867 -15.03 -64.01 31.58
N LEU A 868 -14.82 -64.56 30.38
CA LEU A 868 -13.82 -64.08 29.43
C LEU A 868 -14.47 -63.04 28.50
N PHE A 869 -14.06 -61.77 28.61
CA PHE A 869 -14.42 -60.76 27.62
C PHE A 869 -13.24 -60.47 26.71
N SER A 870 -13.38 -60.84 25.45
CA SER A 870 -12.40 -60.60 24.40
C SER A 870 -13.00 -59.64 23.38
N PHE A 871 -12.37 -58.48 23.20
CA PHE A 871 -12.73 -57.59 22.10
C PHE A 871 -11.59 -57.51 21.09
N LEU A 872 -12.01 -57.46 19.83
CA LEU A 872 -11.17 -57.62 18.66
C LEU A 872 -11.19 -56.29 17.88
N TYR A 873 -10.03 -55.69 17.62
CA TYR A 873 -9.96 -54.44 16.86
C TYR A 873 -8.85 -54.46 15.80
N ASN A 874 -9.01 -53.61 14.78
CA ASN A 874 -8.07 -53.46 13.67
C ASN A 874 -7.41 -52.08 13.75
N GLU A 875 -6.08 -52.01 13.93
CA GLU A 875 -5.32 -50.75 13.83
C GLU A 875 -5.09 -50.40 12.35
N PHE A 876 -5.88 -49.47 11.82
CA PHE A 876 -5.52 -48.76 10.59
C PHE A 876 -4.52 -47.66 10.93
N PHE A 877 -3.30 -47.79 10.42
CA PHE A 877 -2.32 -46.71 10.36
C PHE A 877 -2.73 -45.78 9.23
N HIS A 878 -3.21 -44.58 9.55
CA HIS A 878 -3.23 -43.49 8.58
C HIS A 878 -1.91 -42.72 8.71
N TYR A 879 -0.96 -43.04 7.83
CA TYR A 879 -0.01 -42.04 7.38
C TYR A 879 -0.67 -41.31 6.21
N ARG A 880 -1.09 -40.07 6.45
CA ARG A 880 -0.96 -38.99 5.49
C ARG A 880 -0.47 -37.78 6.25
#